data_AF-A0AAU3PY02-F1
#
_entry.id   AF-A0AAU3PY02-F1
#
_cell.length_a   1.000
_cell.length_b   1.000
_cell.length_c   1.000
_cell.angle_alpha   90.00
_cell.angle_beta   90.00
_cell.angle_gamma   90.00
#
_symmetry.space_group_name_H-M   'P 1'
#
loop_
_entity.id
_entity.type
_entity.pdbx_description
1 polymer ?
#
loop_
_entity_poly.entity_id
_entity_poly.type
_entity_poly.pdbx_seq_one_letter_code
_entity_poly.pdbx_strand_id
1 'polypeptide(L)'
;MALSNRDRIDRMFQVLAPAVDDFISTVVGQGDPSLGAAWTKLVQAKDSKNGAPSTKTYDALDPQVQFRILTEGNITAGFKSGWYPFKQAIGRTGETFANELREVRNDWAHNGTFTDDDAYRALDTGERFLKLIGAAKEADQVRAIRLNLRRVTADKDDKKVLKAAVDNPEAAGLRPWREVLQPHDDVATGNFHASEFAADLYKVATGGEVDSDYADPVEFFGRTYLTEGLRDLIGRAVRRLAGDDNVSPVINLQTNFGGGKTHSMLSLWHVAAGLPVGNFPQETQELLTANGYSAIKVNRVAIVGNHFSPSGVTKDDGTHVNTIWGELAWQLGGPDAYAVVAKADRDRTHPGEALHELLAKYAPAVILIDEWVAYARSLVGRDDLAGGTFDDQFTFAQSLTEAAKGTRGVLLAISIPASETGDAPDKITAGNAEEVGGQNGLEALKRLQNVVRRVADQWRPASSNEAYHIVKQRLFKQPDASALAAIGATSRAYVEMYRKFSDDFPREARDGAYEDRIKRTYPIHPELFDTLYEEWSSLERFQRTRGVLRLMSTVIHALWAGEDASPLIMPGSIPLATSNVNSELTQYLQDSWKTIIDADVDGPNSEPARIDKEKPLFGQRALTKRLARTVFFGAAPTIAPGSVHKGIGTQRVFLGTAIPGDVPGNFHSALTQLGDRATYFYSGSGKYWYDVQPNITRTAKDQAERLHKEDVWAEIVRRLQSQGRKRGDFAGVHICPESNGDIPDTDEARLVILHPKVAHKRGTDSVAKEFAHKATEHRGSSNRTHRNALVYLAADEARLEELDNATRDYLGWTHVLANEADLDLTQNQKNQASQRAAQADQTVTARLLQSFTWALVPAQPDAGAPFLIKETKVEGQSDALAERVSRRLGNDGDLSTRQAAATIRLAIGKIPQIWKDGHVSLGTLWGLYSQYPYMPRLRDRSVLDAGILDLPMIWQTDAFALAAGYDEAASRYIGLWTPGDNDGAPVATDSLLLVRPDVAEMQRVQEPGPAPESGTGPQPGNGPSPQSGSGSSPVQPKLDIAWPTRFYGVKTLNSDKIAQEFKNVADEVLACLRSGENTSVTVRIEIEATDSEGFNESRVRTVSENARTLKFDQSGFEES
;
A
#
# COMPACT_ATOMS: atom_id res chain seq x y z
N MET A 1 33.31 -33.07 2.36
CA MET A 1 33.27 -32.30 1.10
C MET A 1 32.13 -32.84 0.25
N ALA A 2 31.41 -31.97 -0.48
CA ALA A 2 30.39 -32.40 -1.42
C ALA A 2 31.05 -33.01 -2.67
N LEU A 3 30.51 -34.12 -3.17
CA LEU A 3 30.99 -34.75 -4.41
C LEU A 3 30.58 -33.91 -5.62
N SER A 4 31.54 -33.57 -6.47
CA SER A 4 31.27 -32.92 -7.76
C SER A 4 30.56 -33.89 -8.71
N ASN A 5 29.93 -33.34 -9.75
CA ASN A 5 29.27 -34.15 -10.78
C ASN A 5 30.25 -35.08 -11.50
N ARG A 6 31.51 -34.64 -11.64
CA ARG A 6 32.58 -35.47 -12.20
C ARG A 6 32.95 -36.63 -11.28
N ASP A 7 33.02 -36.42 -9.96
CA ASP A 7 33.31 -37.49 -8.99
C ASP A 7 32.18 -38.54 -8.94
N ARG A 8 30.94 -38.11 -9.24
CA ARG A 8 29.78 -39.02 -9.35
C ARG A 8 29.88 -39.91 -10.60
N ILE A 9 30.35 -39.36 -11.71
CA ILE A 9 30.60 -40.10 -12.96
C ILE A 9 31.82 -41.01 -12.84
N ASP A 10 32.88 -40.56 -12.16
CA ASP A 10 34.04 -41.41 -11.79
C ASP A 10 33.59 -42.64 -10.98
N ARG A 11 32.81 -42.43 -9.91
CA ARG A 11 32.23 -43.53 -9.11
C ARG A 11 31.32 -44.44 -9.93
N MET A 12 30.53 -43.90 -10.87
CA MET A 12 29.74 -44.73 -11.79
C MET A 12 30.63 -45.64 -12.62
N PHE A 13 31.73 -45.13 -13.20
CA PHE A 13 32.65 -45.95 -13.97
C PHE A 13 33.39 -46.99 -13.11
N GLN A 14 33.76 -46.65 -11.88
CA GLN A 14 34.36 -47.60 -10.92
C GLN A 14 33.42 -48.75 -10.56
N VAL A 15 32.11 -48.49 -10.40
CA VAL A 15 31.08 -49.51 -10.16
C VAL A 15 30.78 -50.32 -11.43
N LEU A 16 30.77 -49.66 -12.59
CA LEU A 16 30.38 -50.28 -13.86
C LEU A 16 31.47 -51.17 -14.47
N ALA A 17 32.75 -50.77 -14.36
CA ALA A 17 33.83 -51.46 -15.06
C ALA A 17 33.96 -52.96 -14.73
N PRO A 18 33.94 -53.43 -13.46
CA PRO A 18 34.07 -54.85 -13.16
C PRO A 18 32.92 -55.68 -13.74
N ALA A 19 31.67 -55.22 -13.58
CA ALA A 19 30.50 -55.93 -14.08
C ALA A 19 30.44 -56.00 -15.62
N VAL A 20 30.97 -54.98 -16.30
CA VAL A 20 31.07 -54.98 -17.76
C VAL A 20 32.19 -55.87 -18.26
N ASP A 21 33.31 -55.98 -17.54
CA ASP A 21 34.37 -56.95 -17.84
C ASP A 21 33.86 -58.41 -17.70
N ASP A 22 33.18 -58.73 -16.61
CA ASP A 22 32.56 -60.06 -16.39
C ASP A 22 31.56 -60.40 -17.52
N PHE A 23 30.73 -59.43 -17.92
CA PHE A 23 29.78 -59.59 -19.02
C PHE A 23 30.49 -59.82 -20.37
N ILE A 24 31.49 -59.01 -20.70
CA ILE A 24 32.25 -59.12 -21.94
C ILE A 24 32.98 -60.47 -21.99
N SER A 25 33.68 -60.83 -20.91
CA SER A 25 34.39 -62.10 -20.76
C SER A 25 33.46 -63.31 -20.93
N THR A 26 32.25 -63.24 -20.37
CA THR A 26 31.21 -64.28 -20.51
C THR A 26 30.71 -64.39 -21.96
N VAL A 27 30.34 -63.27 -22.59
CA VAL A 27 29.78 -63.23 -23.95
C VAL A 27 30.80 -63.62 -25.01
N VAL A 28 32.08 -63.26 -24.82
CA VAL A 28 33.18 -63.73 -25.68
C VAL A 28 33.49 -65.20 -25.42
N GLY A 29 33.50 -65.62 -24.15
CA GLY A 29 33.75 -67.01 -23.72
C GLY A 29 32.75 -68.03 -24.27
N GLN A 30 31.49 -67.64 -24.48
CA GLN A 30 30.48 -68.45 -25.19
C GLN A 30 30.86 -68.74 -26.65
N GLY A 31 31.65 -67.89 -27.30
CA GLY A 31 32.15 -68.08 -28.65
C GLY A 31 33.50 -68.81 -28.71
N ASP A 32 34.39 -68.52 -27.75
CA ASP A 32 35.68 -69.19 -27.55
C ASP A 32 36.17 -68.98 -26.09
N PRO A 33 36.24 -70.03 -25.25
CA PRO A 33 36.67 -69.91 -23.85
C PRO A 33 38.09 -69.34 -23.68
N SER A 34 38.99 -69.54 -24.64
CA SER A 34 40.36 -69.02 -24.60
C SER A 34 40.44 -67.51 -24.87
N LEU A 35 39.42 -66.96 -25.55
CA LEU A 35 39.30 -65.53 -25.81
C LEU A 35 38.51 -64.82 -24.72
N GLY A 36 37.61 -65.50 -24.00
CA GLY A 36 36.86 -64.92 -22.89
C GLY A 36 37.77 -64.28 -21.84
N ALA A 37 38.72 -65.05 -21.30
CA ALA A 37 39.68 -64.58 -20.29
C ALA A 37 40.79 -63.64 -20.83
N ALA A 38 40.75 -63.28 -22.12
CA ALA A 38 41.77 -62.44 -22.76
C ALA A 38 41.18 -61.53 -23.86
N TRP A 39 39.92 -61.12 -23.71
CA TRP A 39 39.13 -60.47 -24.78
C TRP A 39 39.75 -59.16 -25.26
N THR A 40 40.52 -58.46 -24.42
CA THR A 40 41.27 -57.25 -24.77
C THR A 40 42.26 -57.48 -25.92
N LYS A 41 42.72 -58.72 -26.13
CA LYS A 41 43.54 -59.10 -27.29
C LYS A 41 42.80 -58.95 -28.62
N LEU A 42 41.46 -59.02 -28.65
CA LEU A 42 40.67 -58.74 -29.86
C LEU A 42 40.78 -57.26 -30.26
N VAL A 43 40.71 -56.37 -29.27
CA VAL A 43 40.91 -54.92 -29.47
C VAL A 43 42.34 -54.64 -29.91
N GLN A 44 43.34 -55.25 -29.24
CA GLN A 44 44.75 -55.15 -29.61
C GLN A 44 45.00 -55.62 -31.05
N ALA A 45 44.47 -56.79 -31.44
CA ALA A 45 44.65 -57.35 -32.78
C ALA A 45 44.05 -56.47 -33.89
N LYS A 46 42.90 -55.81 -33.64
CA LYS A 46 42.34 -54.80 -34.55
C LYS A 46 43.23 -53.58 -34.63
N ASP A 47 43.61 -52.99 -33.50
CA ASP A 47 44.35 -51.73 -33.49
C ASP A 47 45.77 -51.92 -34.06
N SER A 48 46.42 -53.07 -33.86
CA SER A 48 47.70 -53.41 -34.52
C SER A 48 47.58 -53.60 -36.03
N LYS A 49 46.47 -54.16 -36.54
CA LYS A 49 46.19 -54.14 -38.01
C LYS A 49 46.06 -52.72 -38.56
N ASN A 50 45.65 -51.76 -37.71
CA ASN A 50 45.54 -50.34 -38.03
C ASN A 50 46.80 -49.52 -37.65
N GLY A 51 47.94 -50.17 -37.39
CA GLY A 51 49.22 -49.49 -37.16
C GLY A 51 49.58 -49.16 -35.71
N ALA A 52 48.80 -49.61 -34.71
CA ALA A 52 49.16 -49.43 -33.31
C ALA A 52 50.36 -50.32 -32.90
N PRO A 53 51.30 -49.83 -32.07
CA PRO A 53 52.45 -50.61 -31.60
C PRO A 53 52.04 -51.91 -30.92
N SER A 54 52.75 -53.01 -31.22
CA SER A 54 52.52 -54.33 -30.59
C SER A 54 52.78 -54.35 -29.08
N THR A 55 53.49 -53.35 -28.55
CA THR A 55 53.74 -53.13 -27.13
C THR A 55 52.61 -52.41 -26.40
N LYS A 56 51.58 -51.91 -27.10
CA LYS A 56 50.45 -51.20 -26.49
C LYS A 56 49.58 -52.19 -25.70
N THR A 57 49.49 -51.95 -24.39
CA THR A 57 48.62 -52.68 -23.47
C THR A 57 47.20 -52.13 -23.48
N TYR A 58 46.23 -52.99 -23.14
CA TYR A 58 44.82 -52.66 -23.00
C TYR A 58 44.33 -53.26 -21.68
N ASP A 59 43.78 -52.41 -20.82
CA ASP A 59 43.17 -52.83 -19.56
C ASP A 59 41.74 -53.33 -19.83
N ALA A 60 41.35 -54.42 -19.17
CA ALA A 60 39.99 -54.94 -19.22
C ALA A 60 39.01 -54.06 -18.41
N LEU A 61 39.51 -53.31 -17.42
CA LEU A 61 38.75 -52.39 -16.58
C LEU A 61 38.72 -50.94 -17.10
N ASP A 62 39.34 -50.61 -18.24
CA ASP A 62 39.17 -49.29 -18.87
C ASP A 62 37.81 -49.25 -19.60
N PRO A 63 36.85 -48.39 -19.17
CA PRO A 63 35.53 -48.34 -19.80
C PRO A 63 35.59 -47.95 -21.29
N GLN A 64 36.65 -47.29 -21.77
CA GLN A 64 36.81 -47.06 -23.21
C GLN A 64 37.03 -48.36 -23.97
N VAL A 65 37.88 -49.25 -23.45
CA VAL A 65 38.19 -50.53 -24.10
C VAL A 65 36.93 -51.41 -24.09
N GLN A 66 36.17 -51.37 -22.99
CA GLN A 66 34.88 -52.03 -22.84
C GLN A 66 33.82 -51.50 -23.82
N PHE A 67 33.50 -50.20 -23.80
CA PHE A 67 32.50 -49.64 -24.71
C PHE A 67 32.94 -49.74 -26.18
N ARG A 68 34.25 -49.72 -26.48
CA ARG A 68 34.76 -50.01 -27.83
C ARG A 68 34.42 -51.43 -28.28
N ILE A 69 34.67 -52.47 -27.48
CA ILE A 69 34.34 -53.84 -27.91
C ILE A 69 32.82 -54.09 -28.02
N LEU A 70 32.02 -53.39 -27.22
CA LEU A 70 30.55 -53.43 -27.28
C LEU A 70 29.97 -52.70 -28.50
N THR A 71 30.60 -51.63 -28.98
CA THR A 71 30.08 -50.75 -30.06
C THR A 71 30.74 -50.97 -31.42
N GLU A 72 32.02 -51.33 -31.46
CA GLU A 72 32.78 -51.53 -32.71
C GLU A 72 32.72 -53.00 -33.17
N GLY A 73 31.58 -53.42 -33.72
CA GLY A 73 31.35 -54.81 -34.17
C GLY A 73 32.33 -55.38 -35.21
N ASN A 74 33.24 -54.56 -35.76
CA ASN A 74 34.35 -55.03 -36.59
C ASN A 74 35.57 -55.55 -35.79
N ILE A 75 35.60 -55.38 -34.46
CA ILE A 75 36.59 -56.02 -33.57
C ILE A 75 36.43 -57.55 -33.61
N THR A 76 35.22 -58.03 -33.30
CA THR A 76 34.89 -59.46 -33.29
C THR A 76 34.80 -60.03 -34.71
N ALA A 77 34.12 -59.34 -35.63
CA ALA A 77 34.03 -59.78 -37.03
C ALA A 77 35.38 -59.81 -37.77
N GLY A 78 36.34 -58.96 -37.36
CA GLY A 78 37.71 -58.92 -37.88
C GLY A 78 38.64 -60.02 -37.35
N PHE A 79 38.17 -60.78 -36.36
CA PHE A 79 38.78 -62.02 -35.87
C PHE A 79 38.09 -63.26 -36.47
N LYS A 80 36.75 -63.30 -36.45
CA LYS A 80 35.92 -64.38 -37.01
C LYS A 80 34.80 -63.79 -37.85
N SER A 81 34.83 -64.01 -39.17
CA SER A 81 33.84 -63.43 -40.09
C SER A 81 32.41 -63.79 -39.67
N GLY A 82 31.52 -62.80 -39.66
CA GLY A 82 30.11 -62.94 -39.26
C GLY A 82 29.85 -63.01 -37.74
N TRP A 83 30.87 -62.90 -36.88
CA TRP A 83 30.71 -63.00 -35.43
C TRP A 83 30.39 -61.65 -34.77
N TYR A 84 29.14 -61.50 -34.31
CA TYR A 84 28.63 -60.29 -33.65
C TYR A 84 27.97 -60.61 -32.29
N PRO A 85 28.72 -61.09 -31.29
CA PRO A 85 28.13 -61.64 -30.07
C PRO A 85 27.37 -60.60 -29.24
N PHE A 86 27.89 -59.37 -29.11
CA PHE A 86 27.23 -58.31 -28.34
C PHE A 86 25.91 -57.84 -28.96
N LYS A 87 25.81 -57.78 -30.30
CA LYS A 87 24.58 -57.41 -31.00
C LYS A 87 23.42 -58.38 -30.70
N GLN A 88 23.74 -59.63 -30.38
CA GLN A 88 22.77 -60.62 -29.91
C GLN A 88 22.51 -60.51 -28.40
N ALA A 89 23.54 -60.22 -27.60
CA ALA A 89 23.45 -60.17 -26.14
C ALA A 89 22.78 -58.91 -25.56
N ILE A 90 23.04 -57.71 -26.10
CA ILE A 90 22.51 -56.43 -25.60
C ILE A 90 21.52 -55.73 -26.57
N GLY A 91 21.49 -56.15 -27.83
CA GLY A 91 20.63 -55.58 -28.87
C GLY A 91 20.88 -54.08 -29.16
N ARG A 92 20.04 -53.48 -30.01
CA ARG A 92 20.18 -52.07 -30.44
C ARG A 92 20.09 -51.06 -29.28
N THR A 93 19.28 -51.35 -28.28
CA THR A 93 19.11 -50.47 -27.11
C THR A 93 20.38 -50.46 -26.26
N GLY A 94 21.01 -51.61 -26.04
CA GLY A 94 22.30 -51.70 -25.36
C GLY A 94 23.44 -51.06 -26.15
N GLU A 95 23.49 -51.26 -27.48
CA GLU A 95 24.44 -50.55 -28.36
C GLU A 95 24.27 -49.02 -28.21
N THR A 96 23.04 -48.52 -28.06
CA THR A 96 22.77 -47.08 -27.87
C THR A 96 23.28 -46.57 -26.52
N PHE A 97 22.98 -47.27 -25.42
CA PHE A 97 23.50 -46.90 -24.09
C PHE A 97 25.03 -46.98 -24.01
N ALA A 98 25.64 -48.00 -24.62
CA ALA A 98 27.10 -48.13 -24.67
C ALA A 98 27.78 -47.02 -25.49
N ASN A 99 27.15 -46.55 -26.57
CA ASN A 99 27.63 -45.37 -27.32
C ASN A 99 27.50 -44.08 -26.49
N GLU A 100 26.39 -43.86 -25.80
CA GLU A 100 26.22 -42.67 -24.95
C GLU A 100 27.22 -42.66 -23.78
N LEU A 101 27.41 -43.80 -23.10
CA LEU A 101 28.41 -43.92 -22.02
C LEU A 101 29.86 -43.79 -22.51
N ARG A 102 30.13 -44.15 -23.77
CA ARG A 102 31.43 -43.93 -24.41
C ARG A 102 31.74 -42.44 -24.58
N GLU A 103 30.75 -41.63 -25.00
CA GLU A 103 30.94 -40.18 -25.08
C GLU A 103 31.10 -39.55 -23.69
N VAL A 104 30.26 -39.94 -22.71
CA VAL A 104 30.43 -39.52 -21.30
C VAL A 104 31.83 -39.87 -20.77
N ARG A 105 32.39 -41.03 -21.14
CA ARG A 105 33.76 -41.42 -20.79
C ARG A 105 34.78 -40.52 -21.49
N ASN A 106 34.62 -40.23 -22.78
CA ASN A 106 35.50 -39.32 -23.52
C ASN A 106 35.58 -37.95 -22.82
N ASP A 107 34.42 -37.35 -22.53
CA ASP A 107 34.33 -36.05 -21.84
C ASP A 107 34.96 -36.10 -20.44
N TRP A 108 34.67 -37.15 -19.67
CA TRP A 108 35.24 -37.36 -18.33
C TRP A 108 36.77 -37.50 -18.38
N ALA A 109 37.31 -38.20 -19.37
CA ALA A 109 38.76 -38.39 -19.55
C ALA A 109 39.47 -37.10 -19.99
N HIS A 110 38.78 -36.21 -20.72
CA HIS A 110 39.31 -34.92 -21.18
C HIS A 110 39.12 -33.76 -20.19
N ASN A 111 38.77 -34.05 -18.92
CA ASN A 111 38.47 -33.05 -17.89
C ASN A 111 37.24 -32.17 -18.18
N GLY A 112 36.26 -32.69 -18.92
CA GLY A 112 34.98 -32.04 -19.17
C GLY A 112 34.22 -31.72 -17.87
N THR A 113 33.41 -30.65 -17.93
CA THR A 113 32.49 -30.25 -16.86
C THR A 113 31.09 -30.79 -17.18
N PHE A 114 30.41 -31.34 -16.18
CA PHE A 114 29.06 -31.90 -16.33
C PHE A 114 28.05 -31.05 -15.57
N THR A 115 26.99 -30.61 -16.24
CA THR A 115 25.85 -30.00 -15.55
C THR A 115 25.14 -31.03 -14.67
N ASP A 116 24.26 -30.58 -13.78
CA ASP A 116 23.49 -31.50 -12.94
C ASP A 116 22.58 -32.41 -13.81
N ASP A 117 22.05 -31.91 -14.93
CA ASP A 117 21.27 -32.69 -15.91
C ASP A 117 22.11 -33.71 -16.69
N ASP A 118 23.29 -33.31 -17.19
CA ASP A 118 24.20 -34.21 -17.92
C ASP A 118 24.64 -35.38 -17.04
N ALA A 119 24.98 -35.09 -15.78
CA ALA A 119 25.38 -36.11 -14.82
C ALA A 119 24.20 -37.00 -14.42
N TYR A 120 22.98 -36.46 -14.28
CA TYR A 120 21.79 -37.26 -14.03
C TYR A 120 21.49 -38.22 -15.20
N ARG A 121 21.61 -37.73 -16.45
CA ARG A 121 21.44 -38.53 -17.67
C ARG A 121 22.48 -39.64 -17.75
N ALA A 122 23.77 -39.32 -17.58
CA ALA A 122 24.86 -40.30 -17.57
C ALA A 122 24.59 -41.45 -16.57
N LEU A 123 24.14 -41.10 -15.35
CA LEU A 123 23.81 -42.07 -14.31
C LEU A 123 22.56 -42.91 -14.63
N ASP A 124 21.52 -42.34 -15.27
CA ASP A 124 20.34 -43.12 -15.72
C ASP A 124 20.73 -44.10 -16.84
N THR A 125 21.52 -43.67 -17.80
CA THR A 125 22.05 -44.52 -18.88
C THR A 125 22.95 -45.63 -18.33
N GLY A 126 23.82 -45.33 -17.35
CA GLY A 126 24.63 -46.31 -16.64
C GLY A 126 23.81 -47.36 -15.88
N GLU A 127 22.81 -46.92 -15.11
CA GLU A 127 21.89 -47.81 -14.40
C GLU A 127 21.11 -48.74 -15.35
N ARG A 128 20.58 -48.19 -16.45
CA ARG A 128 19.86 -48.98 -17.48
C ARG A 128 20.77 -49.98 -18.17
N PHE A 129 22.01 -49.60 -18.46
CA PHE A 129 22.99 -50.49 -19.08
C PHE A 129 23.35 -51.65 -18.15
N LEU A 130 23.61 -51.38 -16.87
CA LEU A 130 23.89 -52.42 -15.86
C LEU A 130 22.71 -53.38 -15.68
N LYS A 131 21.46 -52.87 -15.67
CA LYS A 131 20.25 -53.72 -15.66
C LYS A 131 20.14 -54.61 -16.91
N LEU A 132 20.48 -54.07 -18.08
CA LEU A 132 20.40 -54.79 -19.36
C LEU A 132 21.37 -55.97 -19.42
N ILE A 133 22.58 -55.84 -18.83
CA ILE A 133 23.58 -56.91 -18.78
C ILE A 133 23.42 -57.86 -17.58
N GLY A 134 22.39 -57.66 -16.73
CA GLY A 134 22.10 -58.50 -15.55
C GLY A 134 22.84 -58.10 -14.26
N ALA A 135 23.60 -57.01 -14.26
CA ALA A 135 24.37 -56.49 -13.12
C ALA A 135 23.47 -55.68 -12.16
N ALA A 136 22.53 -56.37 -11.51
CA ALA A 136 21.49 -55.73 -10.71
C ALA A 136 22.01 -54.99 -9.47
N LYS A 137 23.03 -55.54 -8.78
CA LYS A 137 23.60 -54.93 -7.56
C LYS A 137 24.32 -53.62 -7.87
N GLU A 138 25.08 -53.62 -8.96
CA GLU A 138 25.86 -52.50 -9.46
C GLU A 138 24.92 -51.41 -10.01
N ALA A 139 23.84 -51.82 -10.68
CA ALA A 139 22.78 -50.91 -11.09
C ALA A 139 22.13 -50.19 -9.89
N ASP A 140 21.85 -50.89 -8.78
CA ASP A 140 21.31 -50.26 -7.57
C ASP A 140 22.31 -49.33 -6.87
N GLN A 141 23.62 -49.59 -6.98
CA GLN A 141 24.66 -48.65 -6.53
C GLN A 141 24.68 -47.36 -7.39
N VAL A 142 24.65 -47.48 -8.72
CA VAL A 142 24.55 -46.31 -9.62
C VAL A 142 23.24 -45.55 -9.39
N ARG A 143 22.13 -46.26 -9.16
CA ARG A 143 20.84 -45.68 -8.77
C ARG A 143 20.93 -44.87 -7.49
N ALA A 144 21.65 -45.33 -6.47
CA ALA A 144 21.86 -44.60 -5.23
C ALA A 144 22.64 -43.29 -5.46
N ILE A 145 23.68 -43.31 -6.32
CA ILE A 145 24.42 -42.10 -6.72
C ILE A 145 23.50 -41.11 -7.45
N ARG A 146 22.64 -41.60 -8.35
CA ARG A 146 21.65 -40.83 -9.11
C ARG A 146 20.58 -40.17 -8.23
N LEU A 147 20.01 -40.94 -7.30
CA LEU A 147 19.02 -40.42 -6.34
C LEU A 147 19.65 -39.38 -5.40
N ASN A 148 20.90 -39.58 -4.98
CA ASN A 148 21.63 -38.58 -4.19
C ASN A 148 21.89 -37.29 -4.98
N LEU A 149 22.24 -37.38 -6.27
CA LEU A 149 22.37 -36.19 -7.13
C LEU A 149 21.04 -35.42 -7.24
N ARG A 150 19.92 -36.14 -7.47
CA ARG A 150 18.57 -35.55 -7.56
C ARG A 150 18.15 -34.83 -6.27
N ARG A 151 18.48 -35.40 -5.11
CA ARG A 151 18.23 -34.76 -3.81
C ARG A 151 19.04 -33.46 -3.69
N VAL A 152 20.35 -33.53 -3.96
CA VAL A 152 21.24 -32.36 -3.88
C VAL A 152 20.85 -31.26 -4.88
N THR A 153 20.24 -31.58 -6.03
CA THR A 153 19.69 -30.57 -6.95
C THR A 153 18.44 -29.90 -6.40
N ALA A 154 17.47 -30.68 -5.90
CA ALA A 154 16.29 -30.13 -5.24
C ALA A 154 16.69 -29.23 -4.06
N ASP A 155 17.59 -29.69 -3.18
CA ASP A 155 18.10 -28.91 -2.03
C ASP A 155 18.77 -27.58 -2.47
N LYS A 156 19.47 -27.56 -3.63
CA LYS A 156 20.06 -26.33 -4.21
C LYS A 156 18.98 -25.37 -4.73
N ASP A 157 18.00 -25.88 -5.46
CA ASP A 157 16.94 -25.06 -6.06
C ASP A 157 16.01 -24.49 -4.99
N ASP A 158 15.62 -25.28 -3.99
CA ASP A 158 14.87 -24.82 -2.83
C ASP A 158 15.63 -23.72 -2.08
N LYS A 159 16.93 -23.90 -1.83
CA LYS A 159 17.77 -22.86 -1.22
C LYS A 159 17.84 -21.59 -2.07
N LYS A 160 17.89 -21.72 -3.40
CA LYS A 160 17.91 -20.58 -4.34
C LYS A 160 16.57 -19.83 -4.33
N VAL A 161 15.44 -20.52 -4.24
CA VAL A 161 14.10 -19.91 -4.08
C VAL A 161 14.00 -19.18 -2.76
N LEU A 162 14.41 -19.81 -1.64
CA LEU A 162 14.42 -19.19 -0.32
C LEU A 162 15.32 -17.94 -0.28
N LYS A 163 16.51 -17.99 -0.88
CA LYS A 163 17.42 -16.84 -0.98
C LYS A 163 16.88 -15.69 -1.84
N ALA A 164 15.94 -15.94 -2.74
CA ALA A 164 15.23 -14.90 -3.50
C ALA A 164 13.99 -14.35 -2.77
N ALA A 165 13.46 -15.07 -1.78
CA ALA A 165 12.32 -14.64 -0.96
C ALA A 165 12.74 -13.82 0.27
N VAL A 166 13.96 -14.01 0.77
CA VAL A 166 14.51 -13.28 1.92
C VAL A 166 15.14 -11.96 1.48
N ASP A 167 14.71 -10.86 2.11
CA ASP A 167 15.32 -9.54 1.91
C ASP A 167 16.49 -9.35 2.89
N ASN A 168 17.61 -8.80 2.41
CA ASN A 168 18.85 -8.66 3.19
C ASN A 168 19.23 -7.18 3.46
N PRO A 169 18.52 -6.47 4.36
CA PRO A 169 18.86 -5.11 4.75
C PRO A 169 20.04 -5.10 5.74
N GLU A 170 21.28 -5.13 5.22
CA GLU A 170 22.49 -5.07 6.05
C GLU A 170 22.48 -3.87 7.03
N ALA A 171 22.88 -4.09 8.28
CA ALA A 171 23.03 -3.05 9.29
C ALA A 171 24.51 -2.84 9.62
N ALA A 172 25.08 -1.74 9.13
CA ALA A 172 26.51 -1.45 9.28
C ALA A 172 26.96 -1.48 10.75
N GLY A 173 27.88 -2.39 11.08
CA GLY A 173 28.44 -2.55 12.43
C GLY A 173 27.70 -3.55 13.34
N LEU A 174 26.60 -4.16 12.88
CA LEU A 174 25.92 -5.26 13.57
C LEU A 174 26.12 -6.58 12.82
N ARG A 175 26.16 -7.70 13.56
CA ARG A 175 26.20 -9.04 12.95
C ARG A 175 24.77 -9.51 12.62
N PRO A 176 24.56 -10.24 11.51
CA PRO A 176 23.33 -10.98 11.28
C PRO A 176 23.00 -11.91 12.44
N TRP A 177 21.72 -12.10 12.77
CA TRP A 177 21.35 -12.97 13.90
C TRP A 177 21.85 -14.41 13.72
N ARG A 178 21.96 -14.86 12.46
CA ARG A 178 22.45 -16.18 12.08
C ARG A 178 23.91 -16.45 12.47
N GLU A 179 24.72 -15.40 12.61
CA GLU A 179 26.12 -15.50 13.06
C GLU A 179 26.24 -15.41 14.59
N VAL A 180 25.17 -15.04 15.29
CA VAL A 180 25.14 -14.81 16.74
C VAL A 180 24.47 -15.96 17.47
N LEU A 181 23.36 -16.49 16.93
CA LEU A 181 22.63 -17.59 17.54
C LEU A 181 22.18 -18.62 16.49
N GLN A 182 22.70 -19.85 16.61
CA GLN A 182 22.31 -20.95 15.74
C GLN A 182 20.94 -21.53 16.20
N PRO A 183 19.99 -21.77 15.29
CA PRO A 183 18.84 -22.61 15.59
C PRO A 183 19.27 -24.05 15.92
N HIS A 184 18.40 -24.85 16.54
CA HIS A 184 18.61 -26.30 16.66
C HIS A 184 18.62 -26.97 15.27
N ASP A 185 19.23 -28.15 15.16
CA ASP A 185 19.57 -28.73 13.86
C ASP A 185 18.33 -29.25 13.09
N ASP A 186 17.26 -29.60 13.80
CA ASP A 186 15.91 -29.89 13.29
C ASP A 186 15.28 -28.67 12.59
N VAL A 187 15.27 -27.51 13.26
CA VAL A 187 14.79 -26.23 12.72
C VAL A 187 15.70 -25.75 11.59
N ALA A 188 17.02 -25.86 11.74
CA ALA A 188 17.99 -25.47 10.72
C ALA A 188 17.82 -26.27 9.42
N THR A 189 17.57 -27.57 9.52
CA THR A 189 17.40 -28.46 8.35
C THR A 189 15.99 -28.52 7.79
N GLY A 190 14.98 -28.02 8.53
CA GLY A 190 13.58 -28.07 8.10
C GLY A 190 12.90 -29.42 8.29
N ASN A 191 13.59 -30.38 8.94
CA ASN A 191 13.06 -31.72 9.23
C ASN A 191 12.22 -31.77 10.53
N PHE A 192 11.68 -30.64 10.98
CA PHE A 192 10.82 -30.60 12.15
C PHE A 192 9.41 -31.12 11.80
N HIS A 193 8.95 -32.16 12.49
CA HIS A 193 7.62 -32.70 12.29
C HIS A 193 6.58 -32.01 13.20
N ALA A 194 5.37 -31.78 12.70
CA ALA A 194 4.29 -31.13 13.48
C ALA A 194 3.83 -31.94 14.72
N SER A 195 4.28 -33.19 14.84
CA SER A 195 4.18 -34.07 16.02
C SER A 195 5.23 -33.77 17.10
N GLU A 196 6.40 -33.23 16.78
CA GLU A 196 7.51 -32.93 17.73
C GLU A 196 7.25 -31.68 18.60
N PHE A 197 6.07 -31.09 18.46
CA PHE A 197 5.52 -30.06 19.36
C PHE A 197 4.25 -30.54 20.09
N ALA A 198 3.86 -31.81 19.91
CA ALA A 198 2.78 -32.47 20.61
C ALA A 198 3.36 -33.55 21.52
N ALA A 199 3.70 -33.15 22.74
CA ALA A 199 4.10 -34.08 23.80
C ALA A 199 3.05 -35.18 23.99
N ASP A 200 3.46 -36.45 23.92
CA ASP A 200 2.61 -37.63 24.08
C ASP A 200 3.07 -38.43 25.30
N LEU A 201 2.37 -38.25 26.42
CA LEU A 201 2.68 -38.94 27.67
C LEU A 201 2.55 -40.47 27.54
N TYR A 202 1.63 -40.97 26.70
CA TYR A 202 1.41 -42.40 26.55
C TYR A 202 2.62 -43.05 25.87
N LYS A 203 3.07 -42.53 24.73
CA LYS A 203 4.23 -43.08 24.01
C LYS A 203 5.52 -43.05 24.82
N VAL A 204 5.79 -41.96 25.53
CA VAL A 204 6.97 -41.84 26.40
C VAL A 204 6.87 -42.79 27.60
N ALA A 205 5.67 -42.99 28.16
CA ALA A 205 5.48 -43.91 29.27
C ALA A 205 5.61 -45.39 28.86
N THR A 206 5.16 -45.77 27.66
CA THR A 206 5.21 -47.15 27.15
C THR A 206 6.49 -47.48 26.37
N GLY A 207 7.40 -46.53 26.17
CA GLY A 207 8.64 -46.74 25.39
C GLY A 207 8.42 -46.87 23.88
N GLY A 208 7.29 -46.37 23.35
CA GLY A 208 6.97 -46.38 21.92
C GLY A 208 7.65 -45.27 21.12
N GLU A 209 8.19 -44.24 21.80
CA GLU A 209 9.04 -43.21 21.22
C GLU A 209 10.49 -43.44 21.62
N VAL A 210 11.33 -43.80 20.63
CA VAL A 210 12.77 -44.12 20.84
C VAL A 210 13.69 -43.02 20.26
N ASP A 211 13.24 -42.28 19.23
CA ASP A 211 13.99 -41.21 18.54
C ASP A 211 13.43 -39.80 18.83
N SER A 212 12.81 -39.58 20.00
CA SER A 212 12.09 -38.34 20.34
C SER A 212 12.77 -37.57 21.48
N ASP A 213 13.00 -36.25 21.30
CA ASP A 213 13.50 -35.32 22.34
C ASP A 213 12.70 -35.39 23.67
N TYR A 214 11.47 -35.91 23.64
CA TYR A 214 10.61 -36.04 24.82
C TYR A 214 10.86 -37.32 25.62
N ALA A 215 11.55 -38.32 25.05
CA ALA A 215 11.80 -39.61 25.69
C ALA A 215 13.03 -39.57 26.62
N ASP A 216 14.12 -38.90 26.22
CA ASP A 216 15.29 -38.72 27.08
C ASP A 216 15.10 -37.56 28.08
N PRO A 217 15.28 -37.78 29.40
CA PRO A 217 15.12 -36.72 30.40
C PRO A 217 16.11 -35.55 30.26
N VAL A 218 17.34 -35.78 29.80
CA VAL A 218 18.38 -34.75 29.70
C VAL A 218 18.12 -33.84 28.51
N GLU A 219 17.80 -34.41 27.35
CA GLU A 219 17.38 -33.65 26.16
C GLU A 219 16.05 -32.92 26.39
N PHE A 220 15.09 -33.57 27.05
CA PHE A 220 13.83 -32.96 27.47
C PHE A 220 14.08 -31.68 28.28
N PHE A 221 14.84 -31.76 29.38
CA PHE A 221 15.10 -30.58 30.22
C PHE A 221 16.03 -29.59 29.51
N GLY A 222 16.92 -30.03 28.63
CA GLY A 222 17.78 -29.14 27.83
C GLY A 222 16.98 -28.23 26.90
N ARG A 223 15.90 -28.75 26.31
CA ARG A 223 14.98 -28.01 25.42
C ARG A 223 13.76 -27.42 26.14
N THR A 224 13.66 -27.55 27.47
CA THR A 224 12.54 -27.05 28.30
C THR A 224 12.95 -25.81 29.07
N TYR A 225 12.16 -24.74 28.96
CA TYR A 225 12.34 -23.56 29.81
C TYR A 225 11.60 -23.76 31.14
N LEU A 226 12.32 -23.63 32.25
CA LEU A 226 11.77 -23.78 33.61
C LEU A 226 11.01 -22.52 34.04
N THR A 227 9.74 -22.43 33.61
CA THR A 227 8.78 -21.38 34.03
C THR A 227 8.54 -21.39 35.54
N GLU A 228 8.07 -20.29 36.11
CA GLU A 228 7.73 -20.16 37.54
C GLU A 228 6.72 -21.25 37.96
N GLY A 229 5.67 -21.45 37.16
CA GLY A 229 4.68 -22.50 37.39
C GLY A 229 5.28 -23.91 37.32
N LEU A 230 6.20 -24.19 36.38
CA LEU A 230 6.84 -25.51 36.27
C LEU A 230 7.86 -25.74 37.39
N ARG A 231 8.58 -24.70 37.82
CA ARG A 231 9.50 -24.71 38.98
C ARG A 231 8.75 -25.03 40.26
N ASP A 232 7.62 -24.39 40.51
CA ASP A 232 6.76 -24.68 41.68
C ASP A 232 6.22 -26.12 41.62
N LEU A 233 5.71 -26.56 40.46
CA LEU A 233 5.22 -27.93 40.27
C LEU A 233 6.29 -28.99 40.56
N ILE A 234 7.46 -28.87 39.96
CA ILE A 234 8.60 -29.80 40.18
C ILE A 234 9.05 -29.73 41.64
N GLY A 235 9.20 -28.51 42.21
CA GLY A 235 9.64 -28.35 43.59
C GLY A 235 8.66 -28.93 44.63
N ARG A 236 7.35 -28.83 44.38
CA ARG A 236 6.32 -29.54 45.17
C ARG A 236 6.42 -31.05 44.99
N ALA A 237 6.52 -31.52 43.75
CA ALA A 237 6.59 -32.95 43.46
C ALA A 237 7.81 -33.62 44.13
N VAL A 238 9.00 -33.02 44.00
CA VAL A 238 10.22 -33.51 44.64
C VAL A 238 10.05 -33.59 46.16
N ARG A 239 9.55 -32.53 46.82
CA ARG A 239 9.30 -32.52 48.26
C ARG A 239 8.28 -33.58 48.68
N ARG A 240 7.16 -33.72 47.96
CA ARG A 240 6.13 -34.73 48.25
C ARG A 240 6.69 -36.16 48.13
N LEU A 241 7.44 -36.44 47.07
CA LEU A 241 8.06 -37.75 46.82
C LEU A 241 9.20 -38.06 47.80
N ALA A 242 9.91 -37.03 48.32
CA ALA A 242 10.85 -37.15 49.43
C ALA A 242 10.16 -37.36 50.81
N GLY A 243 8.82 -37.31 50.86
CA GLY A 243 8.02 -37.55 52.06
C GLY A 243 7.69 -36.30 52.87
N ASP A 244 7.67 -35.11 52.27
CA ASP A 244 7.07 -33.93 52.91
C ASP A 244 5.53 -34.05 52.89
N ASP A 245 4.94 -34.13 54.07
CA ASP A 245 3.49 -34.23 54.27
C ASP A 245 2.80 -32.85 54.35
N ASN A 246 3.56 -31.75 54.31
CA ASN A 246 3.02 -30.38 54.23
C ASN A 246 2.71 -29.94 52.79
N VAL A 247 3.17 -30.70 51.78
CA VAL A 247 2.92 -30.41 50.36
C VAL A 247 1.68 -31.13 49.87
N SER A 248 0.87 -30.43 49.07
CA SER A 248 -0.39 -30.96 48.55
C SER A 248 -0.17 -32.26 47.75
N PRO A 249 -0.89 -33.36 48.09
CA PRO A 249 -0.69 -34.68 47.49
C PRO A 249 -1.40 -34.83 46.13
N VAL A 250 -2.35 -33.94 45.83
CA VAL A 250 -3.12 -33.96 44.58
C VAL A 250 -2.98 -32.60 43.90
N ILE A 251 -2.59 -32.60 42.63
CA ILE A 251 -2.41 -31.41 41.81
C ILE A 251 -3.33 -31.50 40.59
N ASN A 252 -4.16 -30.47 40.41
CA ASN A 252 -5.02 -30.32 39.25
C ASN A 252 -4.35 -29.40 38.23
N LEU A 253 -3.92 -29.97 37.10
CA LEU A 253 -3.33 -29.26 35.97
C LEU A 253 -4.45 -28.68 35.09
N GLN A 254 -4.82 -27.44 35.34
CA GLN A 254 -5.79 -26.68 34.53
C GLN A 254 -5.06 -25.73 33.58
N THR A 255 -5.56 -25.60 32.35
CA THR A 255 -5.06 -24.61 31.37
C THR A 255 -6.22 -24.02 30.58
N ASN A 256 -6.20 -22.70 30.37
CA ASN A 256 -7.20 -21.97 29.61
C ASN A 256 -6.90 -22.04 28.10
N PHE A 257 -6.89 -23.27 27.55
CA PHE A 257 -6.52 -23.63 26.17
C PHE A 257 -5.03 -23.44 25.79
N GLY A 258 -4.42 -24.52 25.29
CA GLY A 258 -3.11 -24.50 24.63
C GLY A 258 -1.91 -24.98 25.47
N GLY A 259 -1.43 -26.20 25.18
CA GLY A 259 -0.01 -26.62 25.29
C GLY A 259 0.70 -26.38 26.63
N GLY A 260 0.46 -27.23 27.64
CA GLY A 260 1.26 -27.21 28.87
C GLY A 260 1.10 -28.41 29.82
N LYS A 261 -0.10 -28.99 29.90
CA LYS A 261 -0.41 -30.08 30.87
C LYS A 261 0.45 -31.31 30.68
N THR A 262 0.40 -31.92 29.49
CA THR A 262 1.13 -33.15 29.14
C THR A 262 2.65 -32.94 29.22
N HIS A 263 3.14 -31.76 28.88
CA HIS A 263 4.55 -31.37 29.05
C HIS A 263 4.96 -31.29 30.53
N SER A 264 4.11 -30.71 31.38
CA SER A 264 4.30 -30.68 32.83
C SER A 264 4.25 -32.08 33.45
N MET A 265 3.36 -32.95 32.97
CA MET A 265 3.32 -34.36 33.36
C MET A 265 4.58 -35.12 32.94
N LEU A 266 5.11 -34.89 31.73
CA LEU A 266 6.41 -35.44 31.32
C LEU A 266 7.55 -34.98 32.21
N SER A 267 7.57 -33.72 32.66
CA SER A 267 8.57 -33.25 33.62
C SER A 267 8.50 -34.05 34.94
N LEU A 268 7.30 -34.35 35.43
CA LEU A 268 7.12 -35.21 36.61
C LEU A 268 7.54 -36.67 36.36
N TRP A 269 7.20 -37.23 35.20
CA TRP A 269 7.59 -38.58 34.78
C TRP A 269 9.11 -38.77 34.72
N HIS A 270 9.81 -37.75 34.22
CA HIS A 270 11.27 -37.72 34.07
C HIS A 270 12.00 -37.49 35.39
N VAL A 271 11.52 -36.60 36.25
CA VAL A 271 12.06 -36.44 37.61
C VAL A 271 11.87 -37.71 38.44
N ALA A 272 10.73 -38.38 38.29
CA ALA A 272 10.45 -39.66 38.98
C ALA A 272 11.29 -40.85 38.46
N ALA A 273 12.01 -40.70 37.34
CA ALA A 273 12.87 -41.75 36.80
C ALA A 273 14.07 -42.10 37.72
N GLY A 274 14.46 -41.19 38.62
CA GLY A 274 15.57 -41.41 39.55
C GLY A 274 16.96 -41.22 38.93
N LEU A 275 17.10 -40.39 37.90
CA LEU A 275 18.41 -40.07 37.34
C LEU A 275 19.30 -39.29 38.34
N PRO A 276 20.63 -39.48 38.33
CA PRO A 276 21.56 -38.67 39.11
C PRO A 276 21.40 -37.17 38.79
N VAL A 277 21.36 -36.32 39.83
CA VAL A 277 21.11 -34.88 39.65
C VAL A 277 22.09 -34.21 38.68
N GLY A 278 23.36 -34.64 38.68
CA GLY A 278 24.42 -34.11 37.81
C GLY A 278 24.22 -34.35 36.31
N ASN A 279 23.27 -35.19 35.90
CA ASN A 279 22.95 -35.44 34.49
C ASN A 279 22.02 -34.38 33.89
N PHE A 280 21.21 -33.69 34.71
CA PHE A 280 20.26 -32.69 34.23
C PHE A 280 20.97 -31.37 33.86
N PRO A 281 20.37 -30.49 33.04
CA PRO A 281 20.89 -29.13 32.82
C PRO A 281 20.99 -28.33 34.13
N GLN A 282 21.98 -27.44 34.24
CA GLN A 282 22.34 -26.78 35.50
C GLN A 282 21.15 -26.13 36.24
N GLU A 283 20.29 -25.39 35.54
CA GLU A 283 19.09 -24.75 36.13
C GLU A 283 18.12 -25.77 36.76
N THR A 284 18.04 -26.97 36.18
CA THR A 284 17.28 -28.11 36.71
C THR A 284 18.00 -28.73 37.91
N GLN A 285 19.33 -28.86 37.88
CA GLN A 285 20.11 -29.36 39.02
C GLN A 285 19.91 -28.48 40.27
N GLU A 286 19.96 -27.16 40.09
CA GLU A 286 19.75 -26.16 41.15
C GLU A 286 18.34 -26.28 41.75
N LEU A 287 17.31 -26.37 40.90
CA LEU A 287 15.91 -26.57 41.32
C LEU A 287 15.70 -27.87 42.10
N LEU A 288 16.22 -28.99 41.58
CA LEU A 288 16.08 -30.31 42.20
C LEU A 288 16.82 -30.37 43.55
N THR A 289 18.04 -29.85 43.61
CA THR A 289 18.86 -29.81 44.83
C THR A 289 18.20 -28.94 45.91
N ALA A 290 17.69 -27.76 45.55
CA ALA A 290 17.01 -26.85 46.47
C ALA A 290 15.73 -27.44 47.10
N ASN A 291 15.12 -28.45 46.47
CA ASN A 291 13.90 -29.12 46.95
C ASN A 291 14.17 -30.50 47.57
N GLY A 292 15.42 -30.92 47.74
CA GLY A 292 15.79 -32.18 48.41
C GLY A 292 15.72 -33.43 47.53
N TYR A 293 15.91 -33.30 46.22
CA TYR A 293 15.94 -34.45 45.30
C TYR A 293 17.06 -35.44 45.63
N SER A 294 16.70 -36.71 45.78
CA SER A 294 17.57 -37.80 46.27
C SER A 294 17.93 -38.85 45.22
N ALA A 295 17.53 -38.65 43.95
CA ALA A 295 17.70 -39.63 42.85
C ALA A 295 17.16 -41.04 43.14
N ILE A 296 16.19 -41.17 44.06
CA ILE A 296 15.47 -42.42 44.30
C ILE A 296 14.53 -42.67 43.11
N LYS A 297 14.55 -43.89 42.56
CA LYS A 297 13.58 -44.31 41.55
C LYS A 297 12.20 -44.44 42.19
N VAL A 298 11.25 -43.67 41.69
CA VAL A 298 9.85 -43.63 42.16
C VAL A 298 9.00 -44.53 41.25
N ASN A 299 7.95 -45.16 41.79
CA ASN A 299 7.00 -45.91 40.95
C ASN A 299 6.16 -44.94 40.13
N ARG A 300 5.93 -45.22 38.84
CA ARG A 300 5.31 -44.24 37.92
C ARG A 300 4.12 -44.86 37.20
N VAL A 301 2.98 -44.17 37.26
CA VAL A 301 1.76 -44.52 36.54
C VAL A 301 1.41 -43.39 35.57
N ALA A 302 1.10 -43.71 34.32
CA ALA A 302 0.61 -42.79 33.32
C ALA A 302 -0.63 -43.39 32.62
N ILE A 303 -1.78 -42.76 32.82
CA ILE A 303 -3.06 -43.15 32.21
C ILE A 303 -3.53 -41.99 31.34
N VAL A 304 -3.72 -42.24 30.04
CA VAL A 304 -4.18 -41.22 29.08
C VAL A 304 -5.56 -41.63 28.57
N GLY A 305 -6.59 -40.85 28.90
CA GLY A 305 -7.99 -41.23 28.70
C GLY A 305 -8.42 -41.44 27.25
N ASN A 306 -7.70 -40.85 26.29
CA ASN A 306 -7.92 -41.08 24.85
C ASN A 306 -7.30 -42.39 24.31
N HIS A 307 -6.36 -43.01 25.05
CA HIS A 307 -5.67 -44.24 24.64
C HIS A 307 -6.17 -45.48 25.39
N PHE A 308 -6.61 -45.34 26.65
CA PHE A 308 -7.09 -46.48 27.44
C PHE A 308 -8.51 -46.88 27.01
N SER A 309 -8.68 -48.14 26.56
CA SER A 309 -9.95 -48.66 26.07
C SER A 309 -10.97 -48.87 27.20
N PRO A 310 -12.20 -48.30 27.12
CA PRO A 310 -13.27 -48.59 28.07
C PRO A 310 -13.84 -50.02 27.92
N SER A 311 -13.38 -50.80 26.93
CA SER A 311 -13.71 -52.23 26.76
C SER A 311 -12.67 -53.16 27.42
N GLY A 312 -11.68 -52.61 28.11
CA GLY A 312 -10.57 -53.37 28.69
C GLY A 312 -9.43 -53.63 27.69
N VAL A 313 -8.26 -54.02 28.24
CA VAL A 313 -7.02 -54.31 27.51
C VAL A 313 -6.35 -55.54 28.13
N THR A 314 -5.86 -56.46 27.30
CA THR A 314 -4.97 -57.55 27.73
C THR A 314 -3.51 -57.10 27.62
N LYS A 315 -2.73 -57.30 28.68
CA LYS A 315 -1.32 -56.94 28.81
C LYS A 315 -0.40 -58.04 28.28
N ASP A 316 0.85 -57.71 28.03
CA ASP A 316 1.87 -58.65 27.49
C ASP A 316 2.13 -59.85 28.43
N ASP A 317 1.87 -59.69 29.73
CA ASP A 317 1.96 -60.76 30.75
C ASP A 317 0.69 -61.65 30.83
N GLY A 318 -0.32 -61.37 29.99
CA GLY A 318 -1.61 -62.07 29.96
C GLY A 318 -2.66 -61.54 30.94
N THR A 319 -2.36 -60.52 31.74
CA THR A 319 -3.34 -59.87 32.64
C THR A 319 -4.39 -59.13 31.81
N HIS A 320 -5.66 -59.46 32.01
CA HIS A 320 -6.77 -58.71 31.41
C HIS A 320 -7.27 -57.64 32.39
N VAL A 321 -7.11 -56.38 32.00
CA VAL A 321 -7.46 -55.20 32.79
C VAL A 321 -8.72 -54.56 32.21
N ASN A 322 -9.75 -54.37 33.02
CA ASN A 322 -11.04 -53.83 32.57
C ASN A 322 -11.13 -52.30 32.78
N THR A 323 -10.55 -51.78 33.85
CA THR A 323 -10.85 -50.43 34.37
C THR A 323 -9.59 -49.57 34.63
N ILE A 324 -9.77 -48.26 34.83
CA ILE A 324 -8.68 -47.34 35.21
C ILE A 324 -8.00 -47.75 36.54
N TRP A 325 -8.74 -48.29 37.51
CA TRP A 325 -8.14 -48.75 38.77
C TRP A 325 -7.36 -50.05 38.61
N GLY A 326 -7.80 -50.96 37.73
CA GLY A 326 -7.00 -52.12 37.33
C GLY A 326 -5.71 -51.70 36.61
N GLU A 327 -5.79 -50.71 35.72
CA GLU A 327 -4.64 -50.15 34.99
C GLU A 327 -3.62 -49.51 35.92
N LEU A 328 -4.10 -48.66 36.86
CA LEU A 328 -3.27 -48.02 37.88
C LEU A 328 -2.51 -49.07 38.71
N ALA A 329 -3.20 -50.11 39.17
CA ALA A 329 -2.59 -51.18 39.94
C ALA A 329 -1.55 -51.94 39.12
N TRP A 330 -1.89 -52.35 37.89
CA TRP A 330 -0.97 -53.06 37.02
C TRP A 330 0.30 -52.23 36.70
N GLN A 331 0.19 -50.93 36.49
CA GLN A 331 1.37 -50.07 36.28
C GLN A 331 2.23 -49.87 37.55
N LEU A 332 1.66 -49.92 38.76
CA LEU A 332 2.43 -49.78 40.01
C LEU A 332 3.33 -50.99 40.32
N GLY A 333 2.93 -52.20 39.94
CA GLY A 333 3.64 -53.42 40.34
C GLY A 333 3.24 -54.69 39.60
N GLY A 334 2.75 -54.58 38.37
CA GLY A 334 2.40 -55.71 37.51
C GLY A 334 1.25 -56.58 38.07
N PRO A 335 1.26 -57.89 37.79
CA PRO A 335 0.24 -58.83 38.26
C PRO A 335 0.04 -58.84 39.78
N ASP A 336 1.12 -58.69 40.56
CA ASP A 336 1.08 -58.71 42.03
C ASP A 336 0.31 -57.50 42.62
N ALA A 337 0.37 -56.36 41.95
CA ALA A 337 -0.37 -55.16 42.32
C ALA A 337 -1.81 -55.22 41.80
N TYR A 338 -2.01 -55.67 40.55
CA TYR A 338 -3.34 -55.91 40.00
C TYR A 338 -4.16 -56.90 40.85
N ALA A 339 -3.53 -57.94 41.41
CA ALA A 339 -4.18 -58.93 42.27
C ALA A 339 -4.93 -58.32 43.48
N VAL A 340 -4.47 -57.19 44.01
CA VAL A 340 -5.10 -56.45 45.12
C VAL A 340 -6.47 -55.88 44.71
N VAL A 341 -6.62 -55.46 43.45
CA VAL A 341 -7.85 -54.85 42.92
C VAL A 341 -8.61 -55.74 41.93
N ALA A 342 -8.11 -56.93 41.62
CA ALA A 342 -8.63 -57.82 40.56
C ALA A 342 -10.10 -58.21 40.72
N LYS A 343 -10.63 -58.21 41.95
CA LYS A 343 -12.08 -58.37 42.19
C LYS A 343 -12.84 -57.12 41.73
N ALA A 344 -12.44 -55.94 42.19
CA ALA A 344 -13.05 -54.66 41.85
C ALA A 344 -12.96 -54.34 40.35
N ASP A 345 -11.88 -54.74 39.68
CA ASP A 345 -11.73 -54.64 38.22
C ASP A 345 -12.74 -55.54 37.47
N ARG A 346 -12.92 -56.81 37.88
CA ARG A 346 -13.91 -57.71 37.27
C ARG A 346 -15.36 -57.35 37.59
N ASP A 347 -15.64 -56.95 38.82
CA ASP A 347 -16.97 -56.53 39.28
C ASP A 347 -17.35 -55.15 38.72
N ARG A 348 -16.38 -54.44 38.11
CA ARG A 348 -16.50 -53.10 37.49
C ARG A 348 -16.90 -51.99 38.46
N THR A 349 -16.64 -52.19 39.76
CA THR A 349 -16.90 -51.23 40.86
C THR A 349 -15.61 -50.66 41.44
N HIS A 350 -15.65 -49.48 42.06
CA HIS A 350 -14.46 -48.88 42.69
C HIS A 350 -13.83 -49.78 43.80
N PRO A 351 -12.48 -49.77 43.97
CA PRO A 351 -11.76 -50.68 44.88
C PRO A 351 -11.85 -50.34 46.38
N GLY A 352 -12.24 -49.12 46.75
CA GLY A 352 -12.41 -48.72 48.16
C GLY A 352 -11.12 -48.79 48.99
N GLU A 353 -11.16 -49.44 50.15
CA GLU A 353 -10.03 -49.55 51.09
C GLU A 353 -8.79 -50.20 50.46
N ALA A 354 -8.97 -51.18 49.56
CA ALA A 354 -7.88 -51.86 48.85
C ALA A 354 -6.97 -50.90 48.06
N LEU A 355 -7.47 -49.71 47.68
CA LEU A 355 -6.67 -48.67 47.04
C LEU A 355 -5.66 -48.02 48.01
N HIS A 356 -6.01 -47.91 49.30
CA HIS A 356 -5.10 -47.38 50.32
C HIS A 356 -3.97 -48.38 50.61
N GLU A 357 -4.30 -49.67 50.72
CA GLU A 357 -3.31 -50.75 50.87
C GLU A 357 -2.36 -50.80 49.67
N LEU A 358 -2.89 -50.71 48.46
CA LEU A 358 -2.13 -50.67 47.21
C LEU A 358 -1.14 -49.50 47.19
N LEU A 359 -1.61 -48.27 47.42
CA LEU A 359 -0.73 -47.09 47.42
C LEU A 359 0.32 -47.14 48.53
N ALA A 360 -0.03 -47.59 49.74
CA ALA A 360 0.91 -47.74 50.84
C ALA A 360 2.00 -48.79 50.55
N LYS A 361 1.66 -49.89 49.87
CA LYS A 361 2.61 -50.96 49.50
C LYS A 361 3.59 -50.54 48.40
N TYR A 362 3.17 -49.69 47.47
CA TYR A 362 3.96 -49.28 46.29
C TYR A 362 4.43 -47.81 46.33
N ALA A 363 4.42 -47.16 47.51
CA ALA A 363 5.02 -45.83 47.70
C ALA A 363 6.57 -45.89 47.76
N PRO A 364 7.30 -44.84 47.34
CA PRO A 364 6.80 -43.60 46.76
C PRO A 364 6.33 -43.79 45.31
N ALA A 365 5.28 -43.07 44.92
CA ALA A 365 4.67 -43.19 43.60
C ALA A 365 4.22 -41.83 43.03
N VAL A 366 4.39 -41.64 41.72
CA VAL A 366 3.73 -40.58 40.95
C VAL A 366 2.68 -41.17 40.03
N ILE A 367 1.47 -40.60 40.07
CA ILE A 367 0.31 -41.05 39.31
C ILE A 367 -0.15 -39.89 38.44
N LEU A 368 -0.06 -40.08 37.13
CA LEU A 368 -0.39 -39.09 36.11
C LEU A 368 -1.64 -39.56 35.37
N ILE A 369 -2.72 -38.78 35.40
CA ILE A 369 -3.96 -39.08 34.69
C ILE A 369 -4.27 -37.93 33.73
N ASP A 370 -3.94 -38.10 32.46
CA ASP A 370 -4.23 -37.15 31.40
C ASP A 370 -5.58 -37.45 30.73
N GLU A 371 -6.29 -36.40 30.30
CA GLU A 371 -7.58 -36.49 29.60
C GLU A 371 -8.66 -37.40 30.24
N TRP A 372 -8.78 -37.39 31.59
CA TRP A 372 -9.78 -38.21 32.30
C TRP A 372 -11.23 -37.92 31.85
N VAL A 373 -11.55 -36.65 31.56
CA VAL A 373 -12.87 -36.26 31.04
C VAL A 373 -13.19 -36.97 29.71
N ALA A 374 -12.19 -37.17 28.85
CA ALA A 374 -12.36 -37.84 27.57
C ALA A 374 -12.62 -39.35 27.70
N TYR A 375 -12.07 -40.00 28.74
CA TYR A 375 -12.45 -41.36 29.12
C TYR A 375 -13.86 -41.40 29.72
N ALA A 376 -14.14 -40.57 30.72
CA ALA A 376 -15.41 -40.58 31.45
C ALA A 376 -16.62 -40.31 30.52
N ARG A 377 -16.51 -39.39 29.55
CA ARG A 377 -17.60 -39.13 28.58
C ARG A 377 -17.96 -40.35 27.72
N SER A 378 -17.03 -41.31 27.53
CA SER A 378 -17.26 -42.52 26.72
C SER A 378 -18.18 -43.54 27.41
N LEU A 379 -18.32 -43.45 28.73
CA LEU A 379 -19.15 -44.33 29.57
C LEU A 379 -20.59 -43.79 29.77
N VAL A 380 -20.90 -42.57 29.30
CA VAL A 380 -22.22 -41.95 29.49
C VAL A 380 -23.30 -42.75 28.75
N GLY A 381 -24.19 -43.40 29.52
CA GLY A 381 -25.26 -44.24 29.00
C GLY A 381 -24.79 -45.58 28.41
N ARG A 382 -23.63 -46.09 28.83
CA ARG A 382 -22.96 -47.29 28.29
C ARG A 382 -22.52 -48.26 29.39
N ASP A 383 -23.48 -48.73 30.17
CA ASP A 383 -23.25 -49.70 31.27
C ASP A 383 -22.83 -51.10 30.78
N ASP A 384 -22.85 -51.36 29.48
CA ASP A 384 -22.36 -52.59 28.85
C ASP A 384 -20.82 -52.70 28.86
N LEU A 385 -20.12 -51.56 28.94
CA LEU A 385 -18.67 -51.46 28.83
C LEU A 385 -17.91 -51.99 30.08
N ALA A 386 -16.69 -52.47 29.86
CA ALA A 386 -15.87 -53.08 30.90
C ALA A 386 -15.36 -52.08 31.96
N GLY A 387 -15.21 -50.81 31.57
CA GLY A 387 -14.63 -49.74 32.38
C GLY A 387 -15.39 -49.28 33.64
N GLY A 388 -16.54 -49.89 33.95
CA GLY A 388 -17.45 -49.44 35.01
C GLY A 388 -18.48 -48.43 34.54
N THR A 389 -19.42 -48.06 35.43
CA THR A 389 -20.44 -47.06 35.08
C THR A 389 -19.85 -45.66 35.03
N PHE A 390 -20.61 -44.71 34.46
CA PHE A 390 -20.27 -43.30 34.52
C PHE A 390 -20.14 -42.78 35.96
N ASP A 391 -21.00 -43.23 36.87
CA ASP A 391 -21.01 -42.78 38.26
C ASP A 391 -19.82 -43.34 39.07
N ASP A 392 -19.41 -44.58 38.80
CA ASP A 392 -18.23 -45.21 39.44
C ASP A 392 -16.94 -44.41 39.21
N GLN A 393 -16.81 -43.70 38.08
CA GLN A 393 -15.63 -42.86 37.80
C GLN A 393 -15.45 -41.75 38.83
N PHE A 394 -16.54 -41.14 39.30
CA PHE A 394 -16.47 -40.04 40.27
C PHE A 394 -16.22 -40.57 41.68
N THR A 395 -16.81 -41.72 42.03
CA THR A 395 -16.54 -42.42 43.30
C THR A 395 -15.08 -42.90 43.37
N PHE A 396 -14.54 -43.45 42.27
CA PHE A 396 -13.14 -43.79 42.17
C PHE A 396 -12.24 -42.54 42.24
N ALA A 397 -12.59 -41.44 41.56
CA ALA A 397 -11.84 -40.19 41.65
C ALA A 397 -11.77 -39.67 43.09
N GLN A 398 -12.88 -39.69 43.83
CA GLN A 398 -12.89 -39.32 45.25
C GLN A 398 -11.95 -40.25 46.05
N SER A 399 -12.17 -41.56 45.97
CA SER A 399 -11.38 -42.57 46.68
C SER A 399 -9.88 -42.49 46.38
N LEU A 400 -9.50 -42.18 45.14
CA LEU A 400 -8.10 -42.01 44.73
C LEU A 400 -7.47 -40.74 45.30
N THR A 401 -8.20 -39.61 45.30
CA THR A 401 -7.69 -38.37 45.91
C THR A 401 -7.56 -38.47 47.43
N GLU A 402 -8.46 -39.20 48.10
CA GLU A 402 -8.39 -39.49 49.53
C GLU A 402 -7.23 -40.44 49.86
N ALA A 403 -7.05 -41.51 49.08
CA ALA A 403 -5.94 -42.46 49.27
C ALA A 403 -4.57 -41.82 49.04
N ALA A 404 -4.40 -41.03 47.97
CA ALA A 404 -3.16 -40.28 47.72
C ALA A 404 -2.84 -39.27 48.84
N LYS A 405 -3.87 -38.70 49.48
CA LYS A 405 -3.72 -37.83 50.64
C LYS A 405 -3.31 -38.58 51.91
N GLY A 406 -3.84 -39.78 52.12
CA GLY A 406 -3.49 -40.65 53.24
C GLY A 406 -2.09 -41.29 53.15
N THR A 407 -1.52 -41.41 51.95
CA THR A 407 -0.24 -42.12 51.73
C THR A 407 0.95 -41.16 51.53
N ARG A 408 1.89 -41.17 52.48
CA ARG A 408 3.18 -40.45 52.39
C ARG A 408 3.98 -40.88 51.15
N GLY A 409 4.59 -39.92 50.46
CA GLY A 409 5.40 -40.22 49.27
C GLY A 409 4.60 -40.48 47.98
N VAL A 410 3.27 -40.30 48.00
CA VAL A 410 2.43 -40.40 46.80
C VAL A 410 2.04 -39.01 46.29
N LEU A 411 2.15 -38.81 44.97
CA LEU A 411 1.70 -37.62 44.25
C LEU A 411 0.74 -38.01 43.12
N LEU A 412 -0.41 -37.35 43.05
CA LEU A 412 -1.41 -37.52 42.00
C LEU A 412 -1.54 -36.23 41.19
N ALA A 413 -1.21 -36.27 39.90
CA ALA A 413 -1.41 -35.14 38.98
C ALA A 413 -2.50 -35.49 37.96
N ILE A 414 -3.54 -34.66 37.88
CA ILE A 414 -4.72 -34.89 37.02
C ILE A 414 -4.87 -33.73 36.04
N SER A 415 -5.12 -34.05 34.77
CA SER A 415 -5.48 -33.10 33.72
C SER A 415 -6.99 -32.92 33.68
N ILE A 416 -7.48 -31.69 33.94
CA ILE A 416 -8.90 -31.33 33.78
C ILE A 416 -8.99 -30.03 32.99
N PRO A 417 -9.87 -29.90 31.98
CA PRO A 417 -10.16 -28.62 31.33
C PRO A 417 -10.59 -27.53 32.33
N ALA A 418 -10.25 -26.28 32.03
CA ALA A 418 -10.76 -25.13 32.76
C ALA A 418 -12.15 -24.77 32.20
N SER A 419 -13.10 -24.47 33.08
CA SER A 419 -14.42 -23.97 32.68
C SER A 419 -14.54 -22.49 33.04
N GLU A 420 -14.59 -21.62 32.03
CA GLU A 420 -14.96 -20.21 32.23
C GLU A 420 -16.47 -20.08 32.49
N THR A 421 -16.91 -20.49 33.67
CA THR A 421 -18.13 -19.95 34.27
C THR A 421 -17.79 -18.63 34.94
N GLY A 422 -18.00 -17.53 34.22
CA GLY A 422 -18.35 -16.27 34.88
C GLY A 422 -19.69 -16.42 35.62
N ASP A 423 -20.02 -15.49 36.52
CA ASP A 423 -21.16 -15.58 37.46
C ASP A 423 -22.57 -15.49 36.82
N ALA A 424 -22.74 -15.87 35.54
CA ALA A 424 -24.00 -15.91 34.81
C ALA A 424 -24.28 -17.34 34.29
N PRO A 425 -25.35 -18.04 34.77
CA PRO A 425 -25.59 -19.45 34.44
C PRO A 425 -25.85 -19.80 32.95
N ASP A 426 -26.16 -18.82 32.09
CA ASP A 426 -26.83 -19.06 30.79
C ASP A 426 -26.01 -18.68 29.54
N LYS A 427 -24.67 -18.53 29.62
CA LYS A 427 -23.83 -18.33 28.44
C LYS A 427 -22.74 -19.41 28.31
N ILE A 428 -23.00 -20.38 27.44
CA ILE A 428 -22.01 -21.33 26.94
C ILE A 428 -21.20 -20.65 25.83
N THR A 429 -19.91 -20.41 26.06
CA THR A 429 -18.97 -19.97 25.01
C THR A 429 -18.72 -21.13 24.05
N ALA A 430 -19.04 -20.95 22.77
CA ALA A 430 -19.14 -22.06 21.80
C ALA A 430 -17.85 -22.89 21.66
N GLY A 431 -16.66 -22.26 21.69
CA GLY A 431 -15.37 -22.94 21.55
C GLY A 431 -15.09 -24.02 22.62
N ASN A 432 -15.68 -23.90 23.81
CA ASN A 432 -15.51 -24.91 24.87
C ASN A 432 -16.26 -26.22 24.52
N ALA A 433 -17.34 -26.16 23.75
CA ALA A 433 -18.21 -27.32 23.51
C ALA A 433 -17.57 -28.39 22.61
N GLU A 434 -16.71 -28.00 21.67
CA GLU A 434 -15.97 -28.95 20.83
C GLU A 434 -14.85 -29.66 21.61
N GLU A 435 -14.08 -28.95 22.45
CA GLU A 435 -12.94 -29.54 23.19
C GLU A 435 -13.40 -30.65 24.16
N VAL A 436 -14.46 -30.42 24.95
CA VAL A 436 -15.01 -31.48 25.82
C VAL A 436 -15.83 -32.53 25.08
N GLY A 437 -16.24 -32.30 23.84
CA GLY A 437 -17.05 -33.24 23.05
C GLY A 437 -18.54 -33.23 23.41
N GLY A 438 -19.13 -32.03 23.42
CA GLY A 438 -20.57 -31.83 23.57
C GLY A 438 -21.11 -32.05 24.99
N GLN A 439 -22.43 -32.30 25.08
CA GLN A 439 -23.19 -32.28 26.34
C GLN A 439 -22.73 -33.35 27.35
N ASN A 440 -22.35 -34.55 26.88
CA ASN A 440 -21.81 -35.62 27.72
C ASN A 440 -20.45 -35.24 28.32
N GLY A 441 -19.61 -34.54 27.55
CA GLY A 441 -18.32 -34.02 28.01
C GLY A 441 -18.45 -32.92 29.07
N LEU A 442 -19.44 -32.03 28.90
CA LEU A 442 -19.74 -30.97 29.88
C LEU A 442 -20.21 -31.53 31.23
N GLU A 443 -21.06 -32.57 31.23
CA GLU A 443 -21.49 -33.22 32.47
C GLU A 443 -20.35 -33.99 33.16
N ALA A 444 -19.52 -34.70 32.38
CA ALA A 444 -18.32 -35.37 32.88
C ALA A 444 -17.33 -34.39 33.51
N LEU A 445 -17.07 -33.26 32.84
CA LEU A 445 -16.22 -32.17 33.32
C LEU A 445 -16.73 -31.61 34.67
N LYS A 446 -18.01 -31.24 34.72
CA LYS A 446 -18.65 -30.63 35.89
C LYS A 446 -18.55 -31.53 37.13
N ARG A 447 -18.77 -32.83 36.97
CA ARG A 447 -18.68 -33.80 38.08
C ARG A 447 -17.24 -34.07 38.52
N LEU A 448 -16.30 -34.30 37.59
CA LEU A 448 -14.88 -34.49 37.93
C LEU A 448 -14.29 -33.24 38.63
N GLN A 449 -14.59 -32.04 38.13
CA GLN A 449 -14.17 -30.79 38.79
C GLN A 449 -14.70 -30.69 40.22
N ASN A 450 -15.97 -31.02 40.47
CA ASN A 450 -16.59 -30.93 41.80
C ASN A 450 -15.97 -31.89 42.83
N VAL A 451 -15.48 -33.05 42.40
CA VAL A 451 -14.75 -33.99 43.26
C VAL A 451 -13.33 -33.49 43.50
N VAL A 452 -12.56 -33.25 42.44
CA VAL A 452 -11.13 -32.95 42.52
C VAL A 452 -10.85 -31.60 43.18
N ARG A 453 -11.68 -30.56 42.94
CA ARG A 453 -11.51 -29.21 43.52
C ARG A 453 -11.60 -29.17 45.06
N ARG A 454 -12.13 -30.21 45.72
CA ARG A 454 -12.18 -30.29 47.19
C ARG A 454 -10.87 -30.68 47.85
N VAL A 455 -9.98 -31.34 47.11
CA VAL A 455 -8.75 -31.96 47.65
C VAL A 455 -7.49 -31.46 46.94
N ALA A 456 -7.58 -31.09 45.67
CA ALA A 456 -6.43 -30.75 44.84
C ALA A 456 -6.05 -29.27 44.87
N ASP A 457 -4.75 -29.00 44.90
CA ASP A 457 -4.20 -27.69 44.59
C ASP A 457 -4.37 -27.39 43.09
N GLN A 458 -4.81 -26.18 42.77
CA GLN A 458 -4.85 -25.69 41.39
C GLN A 458 -3.46 -25.21 40.97
N TRP A 459 -2.85 -25.91 40.00
CA TRP A 459 -1.67 -25.41 39.32
C TRP A 459 -2.04 -24.33 38.31
N ARG A 460 -1.23 -23.27 38.22
CA ARG A 460 -1.38 -22.21 37.21
C ARG A 460 -0.34 -22.37 36.10
N PRO A 461 -0.73 -22.24 34.83
CA PRO A 461 0.21 -22.27 33.71
C PRO A 461 1.11 -21.04 33.69
N ALA A 462 2.15 -21.10 32.85
CA ALA A 462 3.10 -20.01 32.64
C ALA A 462 2.41 -18.72 32.19
N SER A 463 3.00 -17.59 32.55
CA SER A 463 2.55 -16.26 32.13
C SER A 463 2.92 -15.97 30.68
N SER A 464 2.21 -15.02 30.05
CA SER A 464 2.57 -14.52 28.70
C SER A 464 4.00 -14.00 28.62
N ASN A 465 4.54 -13.49 29.75
CA ASN A 465 5.91 -13.00 29.89
C ASN A 465 6.98 -14.12 29.94
N GLU A 466 6.58 -15.38 29.94
CA GLU A 466 7.51 -16.54 29.86
C GLU A 466 7.41 -17.27 28.52
N ALA A 467 6.36 -16.99 27.74
CA ALA A 467 6.08 -17.68 26.47
C ALA A 467 7.21 -17.48 25.44
N TYR A 468 7.84 -16.30 25.40
CA TYR A 468 8.98 -16.04 24.52
C TYR A 468 10.25 -16.81 24.96
N HIS A 469 10.44 -17.08 26.26
CA HIS A 469 11.55 -17.89 26.76
C HIS A 469 11.39 -19.36 26.36
N ILE A 470 10.17 -19.90 26.41
CA ILE A 470 9.83 -21.24 25.90
C ILE A 470 10.18 -21.35 24.40
N VAL A 471 9.72 -20.40 23.60
CA VAL A 471 9.98 -20.39 22.14
C VAL A 471 11.49 -20.29 21.85
N LYS A 472 12.21 -19.43 22.56
CA LYS A 472 13.66 -19.30 22.40
C LYS A 472 14.40 -20.60 22.75
N GLN A 473 14.10 -21.22 23.88
CA GLN A 473 14.73 -22.47 24.33
C GLN A 473 14.50 -23.63 23.33
N ARG A 474 13.29 -23.71 22.77
CA ARG A 474 12.89 -24.81 21.87
C ARG A 474 13.39 -24.63 20.44
N LEU A 475 13.72 -23.41 20.00
CA LEU A 475 14.12 -23.13 18.62
C LEU A 475 15.62 -22.82 18.45
N PHE A 476 16.32 -22.38 19.50
CA PHE A 476 17.72 -21.95 19.44
C PHE A 476 18.63 -22.61 20.47
N LYS A 477 19.90 -22.78 20.09
CA LYS A 477 20.98 -23.19 21.00
C LYS A 477 21.30 -22.07 21.99
N GLN A 478 21.86 -22.41 23.15
CA GLN A 478 22.24 -21.42 24.17
C GLN A 478 23.35 -20.49 23.64
N PRO A 479 23.29 -19.17 23.93
CA PRO A 479 24.32 -18.23 23.54
C PRO A 479 25.59 -18.43 24.39
N ASP A 480 26.75 -18.36 23.74
CA ASP A 480 28.04 -18.23 24.44
C ASP A 480 28.32 -16.79 24.88
N ALA A 481 29.46 -16.56 25.53
CA ALA A 481 29.87 -15.22 25.99
C ALA A 481 30.08 -14.21 24.84
N SER A 482 30.45 -14.67 23.63
CA SER A 482 30.60 -13.80 22.45
C SER A 482 29.24 -13.40 21.89
N ALA A 483 28.32 -14.36 21.81
CA ALA A 483 26.94 -14.15 21.42
C ALA A 483 26.24 -13.17 22.37
N LEU A 484 26.35 -13.36 23.69
CA LEU A 484 25.79 -12.44 24.69
C LEU A 484 26.28 -10.98 24.51
N ALA A 485 27.55 -10.77 24.17
CA ALA A 485 28.09 -9.45 23.87
C ALA A 485 27.50 -8.85 22.57
N ALA A 486 27.37 -9.65 21.51
CA ALA A 486 26.76 -9.22 20.24
C ALA A 486 25.25 -8.92 20.38
N ILE A 487 24.53 -9.68 21.21
CA ILE A 487 23.13 -9.43 21.58
C ILE A 487 23.01 -8.07 22.26
N GLY A 488 23.87 -7.77 23.25
CA GLY A 488 23.87 -6.50 23.97
C GLY A 488 24.23 -5.29 23.10
N ALA A 489 25.11 -5.46 22.11
CA ALA A 489 25.40 -4.43 21.11
C ALA A 489 24.18 -4.18 20.19
N THR A 490 23.53 -5.25 19.73
CA THR A 490 22.34 -5.18 18.88
C THR A 490 21.18 -4.49 19.60
N SER A 491 20.85 -4.92 20.82
CA SER A 491 19.74 -4.32 21.59
C SER A 491 19.91 -2.82 21.79
N ARG A 492 21.14 -2.37 22.07
CA ARG A 492 21.45 -0.96 22.27
C ARG A 492 21.27 -0.15 20.98
N ALA A 493 21.79 -0.65 19.85
CA ALA A 493 21.70 0.04 18.57
C ALA A 493 20.25 0.27 18.10
N TYR A 494 19.35 -0.70 18.33
CA TYR A 494 17.92 -0.54 18.05
C TYR A 494 17.27 0.53 18.95
N VAL A 495 17.51 0.50 20.27
CA VAL A 495 16.92 1.48 21.19
C VAL A 495 17.51 2.89 20.99
N GLU A 496 18.79 3.01 20.61
CA GLU A 496 19.39 4.28 20.19
C GLU A 496 18.72 4.84 18.92
N MET A 497 18.40 4.00 17.94
CA MET A 497 17.61 4.40 16.76
C MET A 497 16.20 4.87 17.15
N TYR A 498 15.50 4.14 18.04
CA TYR A 498 14.17 4.51 18.51
C TYR A 498 14.17 5.83 19.32
N ARG A 499 15.25 6.11 20.07
CA ARG A 499 15.46 7.40 20.74
C ARG A 499 15.74 8.55 19.76
N LYS A 500 16.53 8.28 18.70
CA LYS A 500 16.91 9.27 17.68
C LYS A 500 15.71 9.78 16.87
N PHE A 501 14.75 8.91 16.57
CA PHE A 501 13.56 9.23 15.78
C PHE A 501 12.31 9.26 16.67
N SER A 502 12.29 10.20 17.62
CA SER A 502 11.37 10.24 18.76
C SER A 502 9.90 10.54 18.43
N ASP A 503 9.52 10.74 17.18
CA ASP A 503 8.12 10.96 16.78
C ASP A 503 7.55 9.75 16.01
N ASP A 504 8.44 8.94 15.43
CA ASP A 504 8.11 7.81 14.54
C ASP A 504 7.85 6.48 15.26
N PHE A 505 8.30 6.32 16.51
CA PHE A 505 8.21 5.07 17.29
C PHE A 505 7.35 5.23 18.55
N PRO A 506 6.84 4.14 19.16
CA PRO A 506 6.15 4.20 20.46
C PRO A 506 7.04 4.74 21.58
N ARG A 507 6.46 5.12 22.73
CA ARG A 507 7.23 5.72 23.84
C ARG A 507 8.05 4.66 24.58
N GLU A 508 7.40 3.55 24.91
CA GLU A 508 7.95 2.42 25.66
C GLU A 508 9.14 1.75 24.94
N ALA A 509 9.21 1.83 23.60
CA ALA A 509 10.30 1.29 22.79
C ALA A 509 11.67 1.97 23.07
N ARG A 510 11.66 3.14 23.73
CA ARG A 510 12.84 4.00 23.95
C ARG A 510 13.45 3.80 25.33
N ASP A 511 12.77 3.09 26.22
CA ASP A 511 13.16 2.91 27.61
C ASP A 511 14.20 1.80 27.76
N GLY A 512 15.01 1.86 28.84
CA GLY A 512 15.99 0.81 29.14
C GLY A 512 15.35 -0.57 29.31
N ALA A 513 14.11 -0.63 29.82
CA ALA A 513 13.34 -1.86 29.92
C ALA A 513 13.12 -2.55 28.55
N TYR A 514 12.96 -1.78 27.47
CA TYR A 514 12.80 -2.35 26.12
C TYR A 514 14.11 -2.87 25.55
N GLU A 515 15.25 -2.26 25.89
CA GLU A 515 16.59 -2.82 25.58
C GLU A 515 16.73 -4.22 26.19
N ASP A 516 16.28 -4.40 27.44
CA ASP A 516 16.30 -5.69 28.11
C ASP A 516 15.25 -6.67 27.56
N ARG A 517 14.08 -6.20 27.10
CA ARG A 517 13.13 -7.04 26.32
C ARG A 517 13.80 -7.59 25.07
N ILE A 518 14.53 -6.77 24.30
CA ILE A 518 15.25 -7.23 23.09
C ILE A 518 16.31 -8.28 23.46
N LYS A 519 17.12 -8.07 24.51
CA LYS A 519 18.13 -9.07 24.95
C LYS A 519 17.50 -10.43 25.29
N ARG A 520 16.36 -10.41 25.97
CA ARG A 520 15.61 -11.62 26.37
C ARG A 520 15.02 -12.35 25.16
N THR A 521 14.37 -11.63 24.25
CA THR A 521 13.67 -12.17 23.07
C THR A 521 14.57 -12.50 21.88
N TYR A 522 15.80 -11.98 21.84
CA TYR A 522 16.79 -12.23 20.78
C TYR A 522 16.87 -13.71 20.37
N PRO A 523 16.86 -14.04 19.06
CA PRO A 523 17.00 -13.15 17.91
C PRO A 523 15.68 -12.56 17.36
N ILE A 524 14.56 -12.83 18.02
CA ILE A 524 13.24 -12.36 17.59
C ILE A 524 12.95 -11.00 18.25
N HIS A 525 12.47 -10.02 17.48
CA HIS A 525 12.14 -8.70 18.02
C HIS A 525 10.83 -8.74 18.84
N PRO A 526 10.72 -7.99 19.98
CA PRO A 526 9.54 -8.05 20.84
C PRO A 526 8.20 -7.82 20.12
N GLU A 527 8.14 -6.88 19.18
CA GLU A 527 6.92 -6.59 18.39
C GLU A 527 6.37 -7.83 17.64
N LEU A 528 7.23 -8.74 17.19
CA LEU A 528 6.80 -9.99 16.53
C LEU A 528 6.14 -10.95 17.54
N PHE A 529 6.70 -11.07 18.75
CA PHE A 529 6.09 -11.85 19.82
C PHE A 529 4.79 -11.25 20.32
N ASP A 530 4.76 -9.93 20.54
CA ASP A 530 3.59 -9.21 21.03
C ASP A 530 2.43 -9.38 20.02
N THR A 531 2.69 -9.19 18.72
CA THR A 531 1.71 -9.47 17.64
C THR A 531 1.21 -10.92 17.65
N LEU A 532 2.10 -11.91 17.84
CA LEU A 532 1.73 -13.33 17.85
C LEU A 532 0.88 -13.73 19.06
N TYR A 533 1.19 -13.21 20.25
CA TYR A 533 0.52 -13.60 21.49
C TYR A 533 -0.67 -12.71 21.85
N GLU A 534 -0.78 -11.49 21.33
CA GLU A 534 -1.91 -10.59 21.55
C GLU A 534 -2.93 -10.66 20.40
N GLU A 535 -2.49 -10.50 19.14
CA GLU A 535 -3.38 -10.42 17.98
C GLU A 535 -3.70 -11.81 17.40
N TRP A 536 -2.70 -12.61 17.02
CA TRP A 536 -2.93 -13.92 16.39
C TRP A 536 -3.57 -14.94 17.36
N SER A 537 -3.31 -14.81 18.66
CA SER A 537 -3.88 -15.67 19.71
C SER A 537 -5.40 -15.51 19.91
N SER A 538 -6.00 -14.47 19.32
CA SER A 538 -7.45 -14.23 19.30
C SER A 538 -8.19 -15.06 18.24
N LEU A 539 -7.49 -15.61 17.24
CA LEU A 539 -8.07 -16.44 16.21
C LEU A 539 -8.42 -17.83 16.76
N GLU A 540 -9.69 -18.24 16.63
CA GLU A 540 -10.22 -19.50 17.22
C GLU A 540 -9.40 -20.75 16.88
N ARG A 541 -8.82 -20.81 15.68
CA ARG A 541 -8.02 -21.95 15.19
C ARG A 541 -6.53 -21.88 15.59
N PHE A 542 -6.06 -20.78 16.16
CA PHE A 542 -4.65 -20.55 16.43
C PHE A 542 -4.25 -21.04 17.83
N GLN A 543 -3.60 -22.20 17.89
CA GLN A 543 -3.14 -22.82 19.14
C GLN A 543 -1.96 -22.06 19.76
N ARG A 544 -2.22 -20.95 20.48
CA ARG A 544 -1.24 -20.00 21.06
C ARG A 544 0.24 -20.44 20.99
N THR A 545 0.71 -21.30 21.89
CA THR A 545 2.13 -21.71 21.96
C THR A 545 2.56 -22.64 20.81
N ARG A 546 1.73 -23.61 20.40
CA ARG A 546 2.08 -24.62 19.38
C ARG A 546 2.03 -24.06 17.96
N GLY A 547 1.05 -23.19 17.68
CA GLY A 547 0.95 -22.43 16.44
C GLY A 547 2.14 -21.48 16.27
N VAL A 548 2.51 -20.75 17.34
CA VAL A 548 3.74 -19.93 17.36
C VAL A 548 4.98 -20.77 17.09
N LEU A 549 5.16 -21.92 17.77
CA LEU A 549 6.33 -22.78 17.54
C LEU A 549 6.39 -23.28 16.10
N ARG A 550 5.29 -23.83 15.54
CA ARG A 550 5.25 -24.35 14.17
C ARG A 550 5.51 -23.25 13.12
N LEU A 551 4.87 -22.10 13.28
CA LEU A 551 5.08 -20.94 12.41
C LEU A 551 6.53 -20.43 12.49
N MET A 552 7.04 -20.21 13.70
CA MET A 552 8.40 -19.68 13.88
C MET A 552 9.47 -20.68 13.43
N SER A 553 9.30 -22.00 13.62
CA SER A 553 10.20 -23.01 13.02
C SER A 553 10.25 -22.87 11.50
N THR A 554 9.09 -22.71 10.85
CA THR A 554 8.98 -22.56 9.39
C THR A 554 9.62 -21.26 8.90
N VAL A 555 9.41 -20.14 9.60
CA VAL A 555 10.00 -18.83 9.29
C VAL A 555 11.51 -18.83 9.53
N ILE A 556 11.99 -19.35 10.67
CA ILE A 556 13.41 -19.42 11.01
C ILE A 556 14.15 -20.34 10.04
N HIS A 557 13.57 -21.47 9.64
CA HIS A 557 14.14 -22.32 8.60
C HIS A 557 14.30 -21.56 7.27
N ALA A 558 13.24 -20.89 6.81
CA ALA A 558 13.25 -20.14 5.56
C ALA A 558 14.31 -19.01 5.57
N LEU A 559 14.41 -18.26 6.68
CA LEU A 559 15.43 -17.22 6.88
C LEU A 559 16.84 -17.81 7.01
N TRP A 560 16.99 -18.96 7.68
CA TRP A 560 18.27 -19.63 7.89
C TRP A 560 18.86 -20.16 6.58
N ALA A 561 18.02 -20.80 5.76
CA ALA A 561 18.39 -21.34 4.46
C ALA A 561 18.53 -20.23 3.39
N GLY A 562 17.69 -19.20 3.44
CA GLY A 562 17.75 -18.01 2.57
C GLY A 562 18.90 -17.05 2.86
N GLU A 563 19.70 -17.32 3.90
CA GLU A 563 20.88 -16.56 4.31
C GLU A 563 20.59 -15.12 4.80
N ASP A 564 19.55 -14.95 5.61
CA ASP A 564 19.14 -13.64 6.18
C ASP A 564 20.31 -12.88 6.85
N ALA A 565 20.53 -11.64 6.40
CA ALA A 565 21.55 -10.71 6.89
C ALA A 565 21.04 -9.78 8.02
N SER A 566 19.76 -9.85 8.37
CA SER A 566 19.15 -8.97 9.38
C SER A 566 19.73 -9.22 10.79
N PRO A 567 19.93 -8.19 11.64
CA PRO A 567 20.40 -8.40 13.01
C PRO A 567 19.35 -8.97 13.98
N LEU A 568 18.07 -8.89 13.61
CA LEU A 568 16.90 -9.42 14.34
C LEU A 568 15.86 -9.92 13.32
N ILE A 569 15.05 -10.89 13.75
CA ILE A 569 13.85 -11.35 13.04
C ILE A 569 12.69 -10.42 13.43
N MET A 570 12.23 -9.63 12.47
CA MET A 570 11.17 -8.63 12.61
C MET A 570 9.86 -9.13 11.95
N PRO A 571 8.68 -8.55 12.24
CA PRO A 571 7.47 -8.77 11.44
C PRO A 571 7.70 -8.56 9.92
N GLY A 572 8.45 -7.50 9.55
CA GLY A 572 8.82 -7.24 8.16
C GLY A 572 9.82 -8.23 7.54
N SER A 573 10.45 -9.09 8.33
CA SER A 573 11.38 -10.12 7.86
C SER A 573 10.67 -11.39 7.36
N ILE A 574 9.40 -11.61 7.71
CA ILE A 574 8.69 -12.87 7.43
C ILE A 574 8.57 -13.09 5.91
N PRO A 575 9.16 -14.16 5.33
CA PRO A 575 9.17 -14.36 3.88
C PRO A 575 7.86 -15.02 3.41
N LEU A 576 6.77 -14.25 3.37
CA LEU A 576 5.41 -14.64 2.98
C LEU A 576 5.30 -15.19 1.55
N ALA A 577 6.26 -14.88 0.68
CA ALA A 577 6.41 -15.48 -0.65
C ALA A 577 6.79 -16.98 -0.61
N THR A 578 7.35 -17.47 0.51
CA THR A 578 7.72 -18.87 0.67
C THR A 578 6.46 -19.72 0.86
N SER A 579 6.25 -20.71 0.00
CA SER A 579 5.05 -21.58 -0.01
C SER A 579 4.71 -22.18 1.36
N ASN A 580 5.71 -22.68 2.09
CA ASN A 580 5.51 -23.29 3.40
C ASN A 580 5.10 -22.27 4.47
N VAL A 581 5.73 -21.08 4.48
CA VAL A 581 5.39 -19.98 5.40
C VAL A 581 3.99 -19.44 5.08
N ASN A 582 3.68 -19.25 3.80
CA ASN A 582 2.37 -18.82 3.31
C ASN A 582 1.28 -19.79 3.77
N SER A 583 1.45 -21.09 3.50
CA SER A 583 0.49 -22.15 3.88
C SER A 583 0.32 -22.25 5.39
N GLU A 584 1.41 -22.11 6.15
CA GLU A 584 1.38 -22.15 7.62
C GLU A 584 0.65 -20.93 8.21
N LEU A 585 0.69 -19.76 7.57
CA LEU A 585 -0.09 -18.59 7.99
C LEU A 585 -1.55 -18.66 7.52
N THR A 586 -1.79 -18.97 6.25
CA THR A 586 -3.12 -18.89 5.65
C THR A 586 -4.09 -19.96 6.14
N GLN A 587 -3.63 -21.08 6.70
CA GLN A 587 -4.52 -22.10 7.30
C GLN A 587 -5.36 -21.56 8.47
N TYR A 588 -4.93 -20.46 9.10
CA TYR A 588 -5.64 -19.77 10.18
C TYR A 588 -6.52 -18.62 9.66
N LEU A 589 -6.42 -18.29 8.37
CA LEU A 589 -7.15 -17.22 7.69
C LEU A 589 -8.12 -17.83 6.64
N GLN A 590 -8.75 -16.97 5.84
CA GLN A 590 -9.58 -17.40 4.69
C GLN A 590 -8.72 -17.62 3.43
N ASP A 591 -9.14 -18.53 2.55
CA ASP A 591 -8.37 -18.91 1.34
C ASP A 591 -8.07 -17.73 0.38
N SER A 592 -8.88 -16.67 0.41
CA SER A 592 -8.74 -15.47 -0.42
C SER A 592 -7.43 -14.71 -0.17
N TRP A 593 -6.83 -14.82 1.03
CA TRP A 593 -5.62 -14.10 1.41
C TRP A 593 -4.40 -14.44 0.57
N LYS A 594 -4.33 -15.64 0.00
CA LYS A 594 -3.18 -16.06 -0.83
C LYS A 594 -2.96 -15.13 -2.04
N THR A 595 -4.04 -14.83 -2.75
CA THR A 595 -4.02 -13.92 -3.92
C THR A 595 -3.58 -12.51 -3.54
N ILE A 596 -3.97 -12.05 -2.34
CA ILE A 596 -3.62 -10.72 -1.81
C ILE A 596 -2.12 -10.67 -1.49
N ILE A 597 -1.57 -11.73 -0.86
CA ILE A 597 -0.14 -11.82 -0.56
C ILE A 597 0.69 -11.78 -1.85
N ASP A 598 0.29 -12.54 -2.87
CA ASP A 598 0.99 -12.61 -4.16
C ASP A 598 0.92 -11.28 -4.94
N ALA A 599 -0.21 -10.56 -4.88
CA ALA A 599 -0.42 -9.32 -5.64
C ALA A 599 0.15 -8.06 -4.94
N ASP A 600 -0.09 -7.89 -3.65
CA ASP A 600 0.10 -6.61 -2.96
C ASP A 600 0.99 -6.67 -1.71
N VAL A 601 1.47 -7.85 -1.28
CA VAL A 601 2.31 -7.97 -0.06
C VAL A 601 3.74 -8.39 -0.37
N ASP A 602 3.96 -9.57 -0.96
CA ASP A 602 5.30 -10.19 -1.01
C ASP A 602 5.61 -11.03 -2.27
N GLY A 603 4.63 -11.28 -3.13
CA GLY A 603 4.86 -12.02 -4.37
C GLY A 603 5.97 -11.42 -5.27
N PRO A 604 6.58 -12.21 -6.16
CA PRO A 604 7.77 -11.80 -6.93
C PRO A 604 7.53 -10.61 -7.87
N ASN A 605 6.27 -10.35 -8.25
CA ASN A 605 5.85 -9.21 -9.06
C ASN A 605 4.84 -8.31 -8.31
N SER A 606 4.80 -8.37 -6.98
CA SER A 606 3.83 -7.61 -6.18
C SER A 606 4.03 -6.10 -6.30
N GLU A 607 3.00 -5.30 -6.04
CA GLU A 607 3.14 -3.83 -6.07
C GLU A 607 4.26 -3.29 -5.15
N PRO A 608 4.49 -3.80 -3.92
CA PRO A 608 5.68 -3.47 -3.13
C PRO A 608 7.00 -3.73 -3.88
N ALA A 609 7.15 -4.88 -4.53
CA ALA A 609 8.35 -5.22 -5.29
C ALA A 609 8.53 -4.31 -6.53
N ARG A 610 7.43 -3.87 -7.16
CA ARG A 610 7.46 -2.90 -8.27
C ARG A 610 7.88 -1.51 -7.80
N ILE A 611 7.33 -1.03 -6.67
CA ILE A 611 7.69 0.25 -6.06
C ILE A 611 9.17 0.26 -5.67
N ASP A 612 9.65 -0.81 -5.02
CA ASP A 612 11.06 -0.95 -4.62
C ASP A 612 12.01 -1.01 -5.84
N LYS A 613 11.59 -1.65 -6.95
CA LYS A 613 12.36 -1.71 -8.20
C LYS A 613 12.41 -0.37 -8.95
N GLU A 614 11.33 0.41 -8.93
CA GLU A 614 11.26 1.74 -9.56
C GLU A 614 12.06 2.79 -8.78
N LYS A 615 12.27 2.61 -7.46
CA LYS A 615 12.98 3.55 -6.59
C LYS A 615 14.20 2.91 -5.93
N PRO A 616 15.43 3.15 -6.44
CA PRO A 616 16.66 2.58 -5.88
C PRO A 616 16.85 2.79 -4.37
N LEU A 617 16.41 3.93 -3.82
CA LEU A 617 16.48 4.23 -2.38
C LEU A 617 15.62 3.28 -1.52
N PHE A 618 14.51 2.77 -2.08
CA PHE A 618 13.64 1.82 -1.40
C PHE A 618 14.12 0.38 -1.67
N GLY A 619 14.46 0.07 -2.92
CA GLY A 619 14.94 -1.24 -3.36
C GLY A 619 16.25 -1.71 -2.71
N GLN A 620 17.17 -0.80 -2.37
CA GLN A 620 18.42 -1.14 -1.65
C GLN A 620 18.19 -1.89 -0.33
N ARG A 621 17.01 -1.75 0.29
CA ARG A 621 16.69 -2.31 1.61
C ARG A 621 15.30 -2.98 1.64
N ALA A 622 14.75 -3.31 0.46
CA ALA A 622 13.39 -3.86 0.26
C ALA A 622 12.32 -3.17 1.10
N LEU A 623 12.34 -1.84 1.09
CA LEU A 623 11.64 -1.02 2.08
C LEU A 623 10.13 -1.22 2.02
N THR A 624 9.55 -1.14 0.82
CA THR A 624 8.10 -1.24 0.64
C THR A 624 7.63 -2.66 0.91
N LYS A 625 8.40 -3.68 0.50
CA LYS A 625 8.11 -5.09 0.78
C LYS A 625 8.11 -5.40 2.29
N ARG A 626 9.10 -4.92 3.05
CA ARG A 626 9.14 -5.08 4.53
C ARG A 626 7.97 -4.36 5.22
N LEU A 627 7.63 -3.14 4.79
CA LEU A 627 6.46 -2.41 5.30
C LEU A 627 5.15 -3.17 5.02
N ALA A 628 5.01 -3.69 3.79
CA ALA A 628 3.85 -4.47 3.37
C ALA A 628 3.68 -5.74 4.21
N ARG A 629 4.76 -6.50 4.44
CA ARG A 629 4.79 -7.67 5.33
C ARG A 629 4.37 -7.31 6.76
N THR A 630 4.91 -6.24 7.34
CA THR A 630 4.54 -5.80 8.69
C THR A 630 3.05 -5.42 8.79
N VAL A 631 2.52 -4.68 7.81
CA VAL A 631 1.09 -4.32 7.78
C VAL A 631 0.21 -5.56 7.63
N PHE A 632 0.55 -6.48 6.73
CA PHE A 632 -0.19 -7.74 6.59
C PHE A 632 -0.18 -8.55 7.89
N PHE A 633 1.01 -8.81 8.43
CA PHE A 633 1.17 -9.67 9.58
C PHE A 633 0.53 -9.12 10.86
N GLY A 634 0.60 -7.81 11.09
CA GLY A 634 -0.05 -7.17 12.23
C GLY A 634 -1.55 -6.94 12.05
N ALA A 635 -2.03 -6.68 10.83
CA ALA A 635 -3.45 -6.34 10.61
C ALA A 635 -4.33 -7.56 10.26
N ALA A 636 -3.81 -8.65 9.69
CA ALA A 636 -4.64 -9.77 9.23
C ALA A 636 -5.56 -10.38 10.32
N PRO A 637 -5.12 -10.59 11.58
CA PRO A 637 -6.01 -11.08 12.64
C PRO A 637 -7.16 -10.10 12.94
N THR A 638 -6.91 -8.79 12.83
CA THR A 638 -7.86 -7.71 13.15
C THR A 638 -9.06 -7.60 12.20
N ILE A 639 -9.11 -8.43 11.15
CA ILE A 639 -10.16 -8.44 10.11
C ILE A 639 -10.99 -9.72 10.16
N ALA A 640 -10.63 -10.67 11.02
CA ALA A 640 -11.45 -11.86 11.27
C ALA A 640 -12.88 -11.48 11.73
N PRO A 641 -13.91 -12.28 11.38
CA PRO A 641 -15.29 -12.02 11.78
C PRO A 641 -15.42 -11.83 13.29
N GLY A 642 -15.94 -10.66 13.71
CA GLY A 642 -16.12 -10.31 15.12
C GLY A 642 -15.08 -9.34 15.72
N SER A 643 -14.00 -9.01 15.01
CA SER A 643 -13.03 -8.02 15.51
C SER A 643 -13.56 -6.58 15.53
N VAL A 644 -13.20 -5.82 16.57
CA VAL A 644 -13.71 -4.47 16.86
C VAL A 644 -12.82 -3.35 16.28
N HIS A 645 -11.55 -3.64 15.96
CA HIS A 645 -10.56 -2.63 15.59
C HIS A 645 -9.67 -3.06 14.42
N LYS A 646 -10.05 -2.73 13.18
CA LYS A 646 -9.20 -2.98 12.00
C LYS A 646 -7.89 -2.17 12.04
N GLY A 647 -6.80 -2.83 11.65
CA GLY A 647 -5.54 -2.21 11.22
C GLY A 647 -4.59 -1.71 12.32
N ILE A 648 -3.30 -1.63 11.95
CA ILE A 648 -2.20 -1.26 12.85
C ILE A 648 -1.74 0.19 12.64
N GLY A 649 -1.37 0.87 13.72
CA GLY A 649 -0.97 2.29 13.69
C GLY A 649 0.45 2.52 13.16
N THR A 650 0.72 3.68 12.56
CA THR A 650 2.02 4.03 11.94
C THR A 650 3.24 3.66 12.80
N GLN A 651 3.24 4.01 14.09
CA GLN A 651 4.38 3.77 14.97
C GLN A 651 4.66 2.27 15.20
N ARG A 652 3.63 1.41 15.20
CA ARG A 652 3.75 -0.06 15.26
C ARG A 652 4.26 -0.62 13.93
N VAL A 653 3.76 -0.12 12.78
CA VAL A 653 4.31 -0.45 11.45
C VAL A 653 5.81 -0.17 11.39
N PHE A 654 6.25 0.95 11.94
CA PHE A 654 7.66 1.33 11.92
C PHE A 654 8.48 0.48 12.90
N LEU A 655 7.97 0.24 14.11
CA LEU A 655 8.61 -0.63 15.10
C LEU A 655 8.75 -2.09 14.64
N GLY A 656 7.77 -2.61 13.87
CA GLY A 656 7.83 -3.93 13.24
C GLY A 656 8.67 -4.01 11.96
N THR A 657 9.19 -2.88 11.48
CA THR A 657 9.94 -2.82 10.21
C THR A 657 11.38 -2.33 10.37
N ALA A 658 11.62 -1.30 11.17
CA ALA A 658 12.87 -0.54 11.13
C ALA A 658 14.08 -1.30 11.69
N ILE A 659 15.20 -1.17 10.99
CA ILE A 659 16.50 -1.78 11.32
C ILE A 659 17.56 -0.65 11.33
N PRO A 660 18.52 -0.63 12.28
CA PRO A 660 19.60 0.36 12.32
C PRO A 660 20.25 0.60 10.94
N GLY A 661 20.22 1.86 10.50
CA GLY A 661 20.59 2.30 9.15
C GLY A 661 19.41 2.77 8.30
N ASP A 662 18.18 2.43 8.66
CA ASP A 662 16.96 2.96 8.03
C ASP A 662 16.72 4.45 8.34
N VAL A 663 15.94 5.11 7.47
CA VAL A 663 15.50 6.51 7.61
C VAL A 663 13.96 6.55 7.58
N PRO A 664 13.27 6.81 8.72
CA PRO A 664 11.80 6.78 8.82
C PRO A 664 11.04 7.69 7.85
N GLY A 665 11.63 8.79 7.39
CA GLY A 665 11.02 9.64 6.35
C GLY A 665 10.74 8.92 5.02
N ASN A 666 11.54 7.89 4.69
CA ASN A 666 11.30 7.05 3.52
C ASN A 666 10.07 6.13 3.72
N PHE A 667 9.76 5.76 4.96
CA PHE A 667 8.68 4.80 5.28
C PHE A 667 7.32 5.44 5.00
N HIS A 668 7.13 6.69 5.42
CA HIS A 668 5.95 7.49 5.07
C HIS A 668 5.75 7.59 3.55
N SER A 669 6.83 7.83 2.81
CA SER A 669 6.79 7.92 1.34
C SER A 669 6.45 6.59 0.68
N ALA A 670 6.97 5.47 1.19
CA ALA A 670 6.67 4.12 0.70
C ALA A 670 5.23 3.70 1.01
N LEU A 671 4.74 3.93 2.23
CA LEU A 671 3.33 3.65 2.62
C LEU A 671 2.33 4.47 1.80
N THR A 672 2.66 5.72 1.47
CA THR A 672 1.83 6.56 0.58
C THR A 672 1.74 5.92 -0.81
N GLN A 673 2.87 5.56 -1.42
CA GLN A 673 2.87 4.91 -2.73
C GLN A 673 2.22 3.53 -2.74
N LEU A 674 2.30 2.80 -1.63
CA LEU A 674 1.60 1.54 -1.47
C LEU A 674 0.08 1.76 -1.47
N GLY A 675 -0.43 2.76 -0.74
CA GLY A 675 -1.84 3.16 -0.77
C GLY A 675 -2.35 3.71 -2.10
N ASP A 676 -1.47 4.29 -2.92
CA ASP A 676 -1.81 4.80 -4.25
C ASP A 676 -1.78 3.73 -5.37
N ARG A 677 -1.29 2.51 -5.10
CA ARG A 677 -1.03 1.47 -6.12
C ARG A 677 -1.58 0.08 -5.79
N ALA A 678 -1.44 -0.38 -4.55
CA ALA A 678 -1.96 -1.69 -4.16
C ALA A 678 -3.48 -1.73 -4.26
N THR A 679 -4.02 -2.88 -4.64
CA THR A 679 -5.46 -3.13 -4.80
C THR A 679 -6.15 -3.28 -3.45
N TYR A 680 -5.53 -4.04 -2.55
CA TYR A 680 -6.14 -4.50 -1.31
C TYR A 680 -5.67 -3.72 -0.08
N PHE A 681 -4.76 -2.76 -0.24
CA PHE A 681 -4.23 -1.94 0.85
C PHE A 681 -5.14 -0.75 1.15
N TYR A 682 -5.28 -0.44 2.43
CA TYR A 682 -6.09 0.66 2.96
C TYR A 682 -5.33 1.45 4.02
N SER A 683 -5.65 2.74 4.11
CA SER A 683 -5.19 3.63 5.17
C SER A 683 -6.35 4.49 5.70
N GLY A 684 -6.34 4.78 7.00
CA GLY A 684 -7.38 5.59 7.65
C GLY A 684 -7.05 5.88 9.10
N SER A 685 -7.28 7.11 9.55
CA SER A 685 -7.06 7.55 10.94
C SER A 685 -5.68 7.18 11.54
N GLY A 686 -4.62 7.23 10.73
CA GLY A 686 -3.26 6.86 11.15
C GLY A 686 -3.00 5.35 11.28
N LYS A 687 -3.90 4.51 10.76
CA LYS A 687 -3.77 3.05 10.68
C LYS A 687 -3.71 2.56 9.24
N TYR A 688 -3.14 1.37 9.07
CA TYR A 688 -3.00 0.65 7.79
C TYR A 688 -3.46 -0.80 7.92
N TRP A 689 -4.07 -1.33 6.87
CA TRP A 689 -4.46 -2.75 6.77
C TRP A 689 -4.60 -3.19 5.31
N TYR A 690 -4.66 -4.51 5.10
CA TYR A 690 -5.15 -5.09 3.84
C TYR A 690 -6.57 -5.57 4.07
N ASP A 691 -7.48 -5.51 3.08
CA ASP A 691 -8.81 -6.12 3.18
C ASP A 691 -9.05 -7.06 1.98
N VAL A 692 -10.00 -7.98 2.08
CA VAL A 692 -10.31 -8.92 1.00
C VAL A 692 -11.01 -8.22 -0.17
N GLN A 693 -11.65 -7.09 0.09
CA GLN A 693 -12.33 -6.27 -0.92
C GLN A 693 -11.36 -5.28 -1.58
N PRO A 694 -11.33 -5.19 -2.93
CA PRO A 694 -10.55 -4.19 -3.65
C PRO A 694 -10.87 -2.76 -3.21
N ASN A 695 -9.84 -1.91 -3.13
CA ASN A 695 -10.02 -0.51 -2.80
C ASN A 695 -10.64 0.27 -3.98
N ILE A 696 -11.48 1.23 -3.61
CA ILE A 696 -12.20 2.08 -4.57
C ILE A 696 -11.25 3.01 -5.33
N THR A 697 -10.10 3.35 -4.75
CA THR A 697 -9.08 4.23 -5.35
C THR A 697 -8.49 3.62 -6.62
N ARG A 698 -8.11 2.34 -6.58
CA ARG A 698 -7.63 1.64 -7.77
C ARG A 698 -8.74 1.45 -8.80
N THR A 699 -9.97 1.17 -8.36
CA THR A 699 -11.12 1.09 -9.28
C THR A 699 -11.36 2.42 -10.01
N ALA A 700 -11.28 3.56 -9.32
CA ALA A 700 -11.38 4.89 -9.95
C ALA A 700 -10.23 5.14 -10.93
N LYS A 701 -8.99 4.79 -10.56
CA LYS A 701 -7.79 5.00 -11.37
C LYS A 701 -7.76 4.11 -12.62
N ASP A 702 -8.06 2.82 -12.49
CA ASP A 702 -8.13 1.88 -13.62
C ASP A 702 -9.18 2.34 -14.65
N GLN A 703 -10.28 2.96 -14.20
CA GLN A 703 -11.25 3.59 -15.10
C GLN A 703 -10.72 4.90 -15.71
N ALA A 704 -10.07 5.76 -14.92
CA ALA A 704 -9.45 7.00 -15.40
C ALA A 704 -8.38 6.78 -16.50
N GLU A 705 -7.62 5.67 -16.39
CA GLU A 705 -6.64 5.24 -17.40
C GLU A 705 -7.30 4.66 -18.67
N ARG A 706 -8.49 4.06 -18.56
CA ARG A 706 -9.25 3.49 -19.70
C ARG A 706 -9.98 4.53 -20.56
N LEU A 707 -10.24 5.73 -20.04
CA LEU A 707 -11.01 6.78 -20.76
C LEU A 707 -10.32 7.20 -22.07
N HIS A 708 -11.10 7.28 -23.16
CA HIS A 708 -10.60 7.87 -24.40
C HIS A 708 -10.53 9.40 -24.26
N LYS A 709 -9.63 10.04 -25.03
CA LYS A 709 -9.47 11.51 -24.99
C LYS A 709 -10.75 12.26 -25.37
N GLU A 710 -11.59 11.65 -26.21
CA GLU A 710 -12.85 12.24 -26.66
C GLU A 710 -13.88 12.33 -25.52
N ASP A 711 -13.95 11.33 -24.63
CA ASP A 711 -14.80 11.35 -23.43
C ASP A 711 -14.39 12.48 -22.47
N VAL A 712 -13.08 12.63 -22.27
CA VAL A 712 -12.49 13.68 -21.42
C VAL A 712 -12.75 15.06 -22.01
N TRP A 713 -12.62 15.22 -23.33
CA TRP A 713 -12.95 16.47 -24.02
C TRP A 713 -14.44 16.78 -23.96
N ALA A 714 -15.33 15.80 -24.08
CA ALA A 714 -16.78 16.00 -23.96
C ALA A 714 -17.15 16.57 -22.58
N GLU A 715 -16.53 16.08 -21.49
CA GLU A 715 -16.72 16.62 -20.14
C GLU A 715 -16.16 18.05 -20.00
N ILE A 716 -14.98 18.34 -20.55
CA ILE A 716 -14.41 19.70 -20.56
C ILE A 716 -15.34 20.67 -21.34
N VAL A 717 -15.84 20.26 -22.50
CA VAL A 717 -16.79 21.04 -23.31
C VAL A 717 -18.11 21.26 -22.55
N ARG A 718 -18.66 20.22 -21.90
CA ARG A 718 -19.86 20.33 -21.05
C ARG A 718 -19.68 21.39 -19.96
N ARG A 719 -18.51 21.45 -19.32
CA ARG A 719 -18.18 22.50 -18.33
C ARG A 719 -18.05 23.88 -18.99
N LEU A 720 -17.40 23.98 -20.15
CA LEU A 720 -17.28 25.24 -20.90
C LEU A 720 -18.64 25.80 -21.36
N GLN A 721 -19.66 24.98 -21.61
CA GLN A 721 -21.01 25.48 -21.94
C GLN A 721 -21.58 26.40 -20.84
N SER A 722 -21.21 26.20 -19.58
CA SER A 722 -21.60 27.10 -18.48
C SER A 722 -21.02 28.52 -18.63
N GLN A 723 -19.83 28.65 -19.23
CA GLN A 723 -19.13 29.92 -19.42
C GLN A 723 -19.82 30.82 -20.46
N GLY A 724 -20.53 30.24 -21.43
CA GLY A 724 -21.31 31.00 -22.42
C GLY A 724 -22.46 31.85 -21.84
N ARG A 725 -22.84 31.62 -20.57
CA ARG A 725 -23.89 32.40 -19.87
C ARG A 725 -23.44 33.81 -19.51
N LYS A 726 -22.14 34.03 -19.23
CA LYS A 726 -21.58 35.33 -18.86
C LYS A 726 -20.75 35.86 -20.04
N ARG A 727 -21.20 36.96 -20.65
CA ARG A 727 -20.61 37.47 -21.90
C ARG A 727 -19.48 38.48 -21.71
N GLY A 728 -19.25 38.95 -20.48
CA GLY A 728 -18.36 40.10 -20.25
C GLY A 728 -18.84 41.30 -21.07
N ASP A 729 -17.91 42.00 -21.70
CA ASP A 729 -18.23 43.13 -22.57
C ASP A 729 -18.52 42.74 -24.03
N PHE A 730 -18.51 41.45 -24.39
CA PHE A 730 -18.83 40.98 -25.74
C PHE A 730 -20.35 40.89 -25.97
N ALA A 731 -20.80 41.08 -27.22
CA ALA A 731 -22.21 40.92 -27.58
C ALA A 731 -22.64 39.43 -27.54
N GLY A 732 -21.72 38.51 -27.87
CA GLY A 732 -21.95 37.07 -27.81
C GLY A 732 -20.68 36.27 -27.50
N VAL A 733 -20.88 35.09 -26.91
CA VAL A 733 -19.83 34.09 -26.66
C VAL A 733 -20.23 32.79 -27.32
N HIS A 734 -19.33 32.22 -28.13
CA HIS A 734 -19.49 30.93 -28.79
C HIS A 734 -18.57 29.91 -28.14
N ILE A 735 -19.13 28.78 -27.71
CA ILE A 735 -18.40 27.74 -26.98
C ILE A 735 -18.10 26.58 -27.91
N CYS A 736 -16.81 26.29 -28.09
CA CYS A 736 -16.26 25.13 -28.77
C CYS A 736 -16.94 24.79 -30.11
N PRO A 737 -17.03 25.73 -31.07
CA PRO A 737 -17.60 25.46 -32.38
C PRO A 737 -16.84 24.31 -33.07
N GLU A 738 -17.57 23.46 -33.79
CA GLU A 738 -16.96 22.32 -34.50
C GLU A 738 -16.22 22.79 -35.75
N SER A 739 -16.76 23.80 -36.42
CA SER A 739 -16.31 24.40 -37.67
C SER A 739 -16.28 25.94 -37.62
N ASN A 740 -15.68 26.58 -38.62
CA ASN A 740 -15.76 28.04 -38.79
C ASN A 740 -17.13 28.53 -39.31
N GLY A 741 -18.02 27.62 -39.74
CA GLY A 741 -19.37 27.95 -40.21
C GLY A 741 -20.35 28.26 -39.07
N ASP A 742 -20.13 27.63 -37.92
CA ASP A 742 -20.95 27.75 -36.71
C ASP A 742 -20.84 29.13 -36.06
N ILE A 743 -19.77 29.87 -36.38
CA ILE A 743 -19.53 31.24 -35.93
C ILE A 743 -20.29 32.20 -36.87
N PRO A 744 -21.35 32.90 -36.41
CA PRO A 744 -22.10 33.83 -37.24
C PRO A 744 -21.24 35.00 -37.71
N ASP A 745 -21.62 35.61 -38.84
CA ASP A 745 -20.94 36.78 -39.41
C ASP A 745 -21.78 38.03 -39.15
N THR A 746 -21.61 38.60 -37.95
CA THR A 746 -22.26 39.85 -37.52
C THR A 746 -21.20 40.92 -37.29
N ASP A 747 -21.63 42.16 -37.36
CA ASP A 747 -20.85 43.37 -37.07
C ASP A 747 -20.53 43.59 -35.58
N GLU A 748 -21.24 42.93 -34.65
CA GLU A 748 -20.97 42.97 -33.21
C GLU A 748 -19.77 42.08 -32.77
N ALA A 749 -18.96 42.57 -31.83
CA ALA A 749 -17.81 41.86 -31.27
C ALA A 749 -18.20 40.61 -30.45
N ARG A 750 -17.59 39.47 -30.79
CA ARG A 750 -17.88 38.15 -30.23
C ARG A 750 -16.61 37.42 -29.81
N LEU A 751 -16.72 36.72 -28.68
CA LEU A 751 -15.69 35.80 -28.18
C LEU A 751 -15.99 34.38 -28.64
N VAL A 752 -14.96 33.65 -29.08
CA VAL A 752 -15.05 32.25 -29.47
C VAL A 752 -14.09 31.44 -28.60
N ILE A 753 -14.61 30.70 -27.62
CA ILE A 753 -13.80 29.79 -26.80
C ILE A 753 -13.57 28.52 -27.62
N LEU A 754 -12.32 28.20 -27.91
CA LEU A 754 -11.97 27.08 -28.78
C LEU A 754 -12.14 25.71 -28.09
N HIS A 755 -12.25 24.65 -28.87
CA HIS A 755 -12.34 23.28 -28.37
C HIS A 755 -10.95 22.80 -27.85
N PRO A 756 -10.85 21.99 -26.77
CA PRO A 756 -9.56 21.51 -26.24
C PRO A 756 -8.67 20.80 -27.28
N LYS A 757 -9.26 20.17 -28.31
CA LYS A 757 -8.55 19.62 -29.50
C LYS A 757 -7.62 20.62 -30.23
N VAL A 758 -7.79 21.92 -30.04
CA VAL A 758 -6.97 23.00 -30.62
C VAL A 758 -6.38 23.89 -29.53
N ALA A 759 -5.27 23.46 -28.94
CA ALA A 759 -4.51 24.23 -27.95
C ALA A 759 -3.52 25.22 -28.61
N HIS A 760 -3.01 26.16 -27.80
CA HIS A 760 -1.99 27.14 -28.18
C HIS A 760 -0.79 27.10 -27.23
N LYS A 761 0.39 27.45 -27.77
CA LYS A 761 1.63 27.67 -27.03
C LYS A 761 2.33 28.91 -27.55
N ARG A 762 2.72 29.80 -26.63
CA ARG A 762 3.34 31.10 -26.92
C ARG A 762 4.45 31.01 -27.98
N GLY A 763 4.42 31.88 -28.98
CA GLY A 763 5.45 31.99 -30.02
C GLY A 763 5.45 30.85 -31.06
N THR A 764 4.42 30.00 -31.09
CA THR A 764 4.28 28.92 -32.08
C THR A 764 3.06 29.12 -32.99
N ASP A 765 3.12 28.55 -34.20
CA ASP A 765 1.99 28.47 -35.13
C ASP A 765 1.19 27.18 -34.87
N SER A 766 0.46 27.20 -33.75
CA SER A 766 -0.41 26.11 -33.30
C SER A 766 -1.69 25.99 -34.12
N VAL A 767 -2.33 24.81 -34.09
CA VAL A 767 -3.66 24.56 -34.70
C VAL A 767 -4.75 25.54 -34.22
N ALA A 768 -4.66 26.06 -32.99
CA ALA A 768 -5.55 27.13 -32.50
C ALA A 768 -5.44 28.45 -33.29
N LYS A 769 -4.22 28.84 -33.68
CA LYS A 769 -3.97 30.02 -34.53
C LYS A 769 -4.42 29.78 -35.96
N GLU A 770 -4.17 28.58 -36.51
CA GLU A 770 -4.67 28.20 -37.83
C GLU A 770 -6.20 28.27 -37.90
N PHE A 771 -6.89 27.72 -36.89
CA PHE A 771 -8.34 27.83 -36.76
C PHE A 771 -8.78 29.30 -36.63
N ALA A 772 -8.14 30.09 -35.77
CA ALA A 772 -8.45 31.52 -35.60
C ALA A 772 -8.26 32.32 -36.90
N HIS A 773 -7.18 32.07 -37.66
CA HIS A 773 -6.94 32.70 -38.95
C HIS A 773 -8.03 32.31 -39.97
N LYS A 774 -8.27 31.01 -40.15
CA LYS A 774 -9.27 30.47 -41.09
C LYS A 774 -10.69 30.91 -40.75
N ALA A 775 -11.04 31.00 -39.46
CA ALA A 775 -12.34 31.48 -39.01
C ALA A 775 -12.50 33.01 -39.13
N THR A 776 -11.41 33.77 -39.08
CA THR A 776 -11.41 35.22 -39.31
C THR A 776 -11.55 35.54 -40.80
N GLU A 777 -10.96 34.73 -41.66
CA GLU A 777 -10.99 34.92 -43.11
C GLU A 777 -12.27 34.38 -43.76
N HIS A 778 -12.81 33.26 -43.26
CA HIS A 778 -13.93 32.52 -43.85
C HIS A 778 -15.02 32.16 -42.83
N ARG A 779 -16.27 32.17 -43.28
CA ARG A 779 -17.42 31.52 -42.63
C ARG A 779 -17.86 30.34 -43.50
N GLY A 780 -17.58 29.11 -43.05
CA GLY A 780 -17.73 27.92 -43.89
C GLY A 780 -16.82 28.02 -45.12
N SER A 781 -17.42 27.99 -46.32
CA SER A 781 -16.75 28.17 -47.61
C SER A 781 -16.79 29.60 -48.16
N SER A 782 -17.49 30.53 -47.51
CA SER A 782 -17.61 31.93 -47.95
C SER A 782 -16.61 32.83 -47.22
N ASN A 783 -16.13 33.88 -47.87
CA ASN A 783 -15.32 34.91 -47.22
C ASN A 783 -16.13 35.58 -46.10
N ARG A 784 -15.52 35.79 -44.94
CA ARG A 784 -16.11 36.53 -43.82
C ARG A 784 -16.01 38.03 -44.08
N THR A 785 -17.11 38.75 -43.85
CA THR A 785 -17.19 40.20 -43.97
C THR A 785 -16.68 40.87 -42.70
N HIS A 786 -17.25 40.58 -41.52
CA HIS A 786 -16.94 41.31 -40.28
C HIS A 786 -15.72 40.72 -39.56
N ARG A 787 -14.56 40.77 -40.21
CA ARG A 787 -13.33 40.11 -39.72
C ARG A 787 -12.79 40.69 -38.42
N ASN A 788 -13.05 41.98 -38.15
CA ASN A 788 -12.62 42.62 -36.92
C ASN A 788 -13.50 42.24 -35.71
N ALA A 789 -14.69 41.67 -35.94
CA ALA A 789 -15.64 41.35 -34.88
C ALA A 789 -15.30 40.09 -34.05
N LEU A 790 -14.26 39.33 -34.41
CA LEU A 790 -13.95 38.06 -33.73
C LEU A 790 -12.71 38.14 -32.84
N VAL A 791 -12.81 37.54 -31.65
CA VAL A 791 -11.71 37.23 -30.72
C VAL A 791 -11.83 35.77 -30.33
N TYR A 792 -10.72 35.04 -30.23
CA TYR A 792 -10.72 33.62 -29.84
C TYR A 792 -10.01 33.41 -28.51
N LEU A 793 -10.41 32.40 -27.73
CA LEU A 793 -9.75 31.99 -26.49
C LEU A 793 -9.33 30.52 -26.58
N ALA A 794 -8.02 30.25 -26.56
CA ALA A 794 -7.44 28.92 -26.60
C ALA A 794 -6.96 28.45 -25.22
N ALA A 795 -6.92 27.14 -25.03
CA ALA A 795 -6.23 26.51 -23.91
C ALA A 795 -4.71 26.57 -24.11
N ASP A 796 -3.96 26.78 -23.04
CA ASP A 796 -2.51 26.57 -23.00
C ASP A 796 -2.18 25.08 -23.10
N GLU A 797 -1.29 24.71 -24.02
CA GLU A 797 -0.92 23.32 -24.33
C GLU A 797 -0.43 22.54 -23.10
N ALA A 798 0.39 23.15 -22.24
CA ALA A 798 0.94 22.48 -21.06
C ALA A 798 -0.10 22.37 -19.93
N ARG A 799 -0.92 23.41 -19.73
CA ARG A 799 -2.02 23.37 -18.75
C ARG A 799 -3.14 22.42 -19.15
N LEU A 800 -3.35 22.20 -20.45
CA LEU A 800 -4.37 21.28 -20.94
C LEU A 800 -4.08 19.83 -20.51
N GLU A 801 -2.82 19.41 -20.40
CA GLU A 801 -2.45 18.09 -19.86
C GLU A 801 -2.77 17.97 -18.36
N GLU A 802 -2.56 19.03 -17.57
CA GLU A 802 -3.00 19.08 -16.16
C GLU A 802 -4.53 18.98 -16.03
N LEU A 803 -5.27 19.60 -16.96
CA LEU A 803 -6.74 19.56 -17.01
C LEU A 803 -7.27 18.20 -17.47
N ASP A 804 -6.65 17.55 -18.46
CA ASP A 804 -7.01 16.21 -18.94
C ASP A 804 -6.91 15.19 -17.79
N ASN A 805 -5.77 15.18 -17.10
CA ASN A 805 -5.53 14.32 -15.94
C ASN A 805 -6.50 14.59 -14.77
N ALA A 806 -6.78 15.85 -14.44
CA ALA A 806 -7.76 16.18 -13.40
C ALA A 806 -9.19 15.74 -13.80
N THR A 807 -9.54 15.84 -15.08
CA THR A 807 -10.86 15.44 -15.59
C THR A 807 -11.01 13.93 -15.62
N ARG A 808 -9.94 13.18 -15.95
CA ARG A 808 -9.90 11.72 -15.83
C ARG A 808 -10.14 11.23 -14.41
N ASP A 809 -9.48 11.83 -13.41
CA ASP A 809 -9.66 11.49 -12.00
C ASP A 809 -11.13 11.74 -11.57
N TYR A 810 -11.70 12.91 -11.90
CA TYR A 810 -13.11 13.20 -11.65
C TYR A 810 -14.07 12.18 -12.28
N LEU A 811 -13.86 11.82 -13.55
CA LEU A 811 -14.69 10.82 -14.24
C LEU A 811 -14.52 9.42 -13.66
N GLY A 812 -13.31 9.03 -13.23
CA GLY A 812 -13.03 7.77 -12.54
C GLY A 812 -13.79 7.64 -11.22
N TRP A 813 -13.75 8.68 -10.36
CA TRP A 813 -14.54 8.69 -9.12
C TRP A 813 -16.06 8.74 -9.36
N THR A 814 -16.50 9.47 -10.39
CA THR A 814 -17.91 9.52 -10.79
C THR A 814 -18.39 8.15 -11.27
N HIS A 815 -17.57 7.40 -12.01
CA HIS A 815 -17.86 6.02 -12.41
C HIS A 815 -18.01 5.09 -11.20
N VAL A 816 -17.11 5.17 -10.20
CA VAL A 816 -17.20 4.37 -8.97
C VAL A 816 -18.52 4.62 -8.23
N LEU A 817 -18.96 5.88 -8.13
CA LEU A 817 -20.25 6.24 -7.52
C LEU A 817 -21.45 5.77 -8.35
N ALA A 818 -21.38 5.86 -9.68
CA ALA A 818 -22.46 5.43 -10.56
C ALA A 818 -22.69 3.91 -10.54
N ASN A 819 -21.65 3.12 -10.28
CA ASN A 819 -21.68 1.65 -10.22
C ASN A 819 -21.66 1.13 -8.77
N GLU A 820 -22.18 1.90 -7.81
CA GLU A 820 -22.07 1.56 -6.38
C GLU A 820 -22.75 0.24 -5.96
N ALA A 821 -23.71 -0.24 -6.76
CA ALA A 821 -24.40 -1.50 -6.55
C ALA A 821 -23.61 -2.69 -7.11
N ASP A 822 -23.06 -2.57 -8.32
CA ASP A 822 -22.27 -3.63 -8.97
C ASP A 822 -20.88 -3.82 -8.32
N LEU A 823 -20.42 -2.81 -7.58
CA LEU A 823 -19.17 -2.81 -6.80
C LEU A 823 -19.37 -3.14 -5.31
N ASP A 824 -20.60 -3.48 -4.87
CA ASP A 824 -20.95 -3.79 -3.47
C ASP A 824 -20.39 -2.78 -2.43
N LEU A 825 -20.43 -1.48 -2.74
CA LEU A 825 -19.74 -0.47 -1.95
C LEU A 825 -20.34 -0.31 -0.54
N THR A 826 -19.50 -0.48 0.49
CA THR A 826 -19.86 -0.18 1.88
C THR A 826 -20.15 1.31 2.06
N GLN A 827 -20.97 1.67 3.07
CA GLN A 827 -21.31 3.08 3.35
C GLN A 827 -20.07 3.98 3.54
N ASN A 828 -18.99 3.47 4.12
CA ASN A 828 -17.75 4.21 4.28
C ASN A 828 -17.04 4.44 2.93
N GLN A 829 -17.01 3.43 2.05
CA GLN A 829 -16.49 3.58 0.69
C GLN A 829 -17.32 4.56 -0.15
N LYS A 830 -18.66 4.53 -0.03
CA LYS A 830 -19.55 5.52 -0.67
C LYS A 830 -19.24 6.95 -0.23
N ASN A 831 -19.11 7.18 1.09
CA ASN A 831 -18.75 8.49 1.64
C ASN A 831 -17.37 8.95 1.13
N GLN A 832 -16.38 8.06 1.10
CA GLN A 832 -15.03 8.35 0.62
C GLN A 832 -15.01 8.67 -0.89
N ALA A 833 -15.70 7.88 -1.71
CA ALA A 833 -15.85 8.14 -3.15
C ALA A 833 -16.54 9.49 -3.42
N SER A 834 -17.60 9.80 -2.66
CA SER A 834 -18.32 11.08 -2.78
C SER A 834 -17.43 12.27 -2.43
N GLN A 835 -16.60 12.16 -1.39
CA GLN A 835 -15.66 13.21 -1.01
C GLN A 835 -14.56 13.41 -2.07
N ARG A 836 -14.01 12.30 -2.60
CA ARG A 836 -12.99 12.34 -3.67
C ARG A 836 -13.54 12.92 -4.96
N ALA A 837 -14.73 12.51 -5.39
CA ALA A 837 -15.41 13.06 -6.57
C ALA A 837 -15.63 14.58 -6.45
N ALA A 838 -16.08 15.06 -5.28
CA ALA A 838 -16.27 16.49 -5.02
C ALA A 838 -14.94 17.29 -5.03
N GLN A 839 -13.86 16.71 -4.49
CA GLN A 839 -12.53 17.34 -4.54
C GLN A 839 -11.96 17.39 -5.96
N ALA A 840 -12.14 16.32 -6.75
CA ALA A 840 -11.74 16.28 -8.15
C ALA A 840 -12.56 17.29 -8.98
N ASP A 841 -13.87 17.42 -8.74
CA ASP A 841 -14.75 18.39 -9.42
C ASP A 841 -14.29 19.85 -9.24
N GLN A 842 -13.92 20.23 -8.01
CA GLN A 842 -13.35 21.54 -7.71
C GLN A 842 -11.99 21.74 -8.42
N THR A 843 -11.16 20.69 -8.44
CA THR A 843 -9.84 20.72 -9.09
C THR A 843 -9.97 20.92 -10.61
N VAL A 844 -10.88 20.19 -11.27
CA VAL A 844 -11.19 20.37 -12.71
C VAL A 844 -11.66 21.80 -12.98
N THR A 845 -12.56 22.33 -12.15
CA THR A 845 -13.08 23.70 -12.30
C THR A 845 -11.98 24.75 -12.20
N ALA A 846 -11.06 24.61 -11.23
CA ALA A 846 -9.90 25.50 -11.09
C ALA A 846 -8.92 25.36 -12.28
N ARG A 847 -8.60 24.13 -12.71
CA ARG A 847 -7.68 23.86 -13.83
C ARG A 847 -8.24 24.34 -15.17
N LEU A 848 -9.55 24.25 -15.38
CA LEU A 848 -10.23 24.75 -16.58
C LEU A 848 -10.01 26.26 -16.72
N LEU A 849 -10.24 27.02 -15.65
CA LEU A 849 -10.01 28.47 -15.62
C LEU A 849 -8.53 28.86 -15.72
N GLN A 850 -7.60 27.98 -15.35
CA GLN A 850 -6.16 28.19 -15.49
C GLN A 850 -5.60 27.78 -16.86
N SER A 851 -6.34 26.94 -17.61
CA SER A 851 -5.93 26.46 -18.93
C SER A 851 -6.32 27.43 -20.04
N PHE A 852 -7.57 27.89 -20.06
CA PHE A 852 -8.11 28.80 -21.08
C PHE A 852 -7.64 30.24 -20.87
N THR A 853 -6.42 30.54 -21.32
CA THR A 853 -5.71 31.80 -21.04
C THR A 853 -5.10 32.49 -22.25
N TRP A 854 -5.18 31.92 -23.46
CA TRP A 854 -4.61 32.55 -24.66
C TRP A 854 -5.69 33.24 -25.50
N ALA A 855 -5.81 34.55 -25.38
CA ALA A 855 -6.59 35.35 -26.33
C ALA A 855 -5.83 35.45 -27.65
N LEU A 856 -6.45 35.01 -28.73
CA LEU A 856 -5.97 35.10 -30.10
C LEU A 856 -6.80 36.17 -30.81
N VAL A 857 -6.15 37.26 -31.18
CA VAL A 857 -6.79 38.52 -31.59
C VAL A 857 -6.36 38.86 -33.02
N PRO A 858 -7.28 38.94 -34.00
CA PRO A 858 -6.96 39.51 -35.31
C PRO A 858 -6.50 40.95 -35.17
N ALA A 859 -5.34 41.26 -35.73
CA ALA A 859 -4.74 42.59 -35.75
C ALA A 859 -4.01 42.81 -37.08
N GLN A 860 -4.07 44.03 -37.60
CA GLN A 860 -3.39 44.41 -38.84
C GLN A 860 -2.69 45.76 -38.62
N PRO A 861 -1.44 45.78 -38.12
CA PRO A 861 -0.74 47.02 -37.78
C PRO A 861 -0.47 47.94 -38.98
N ASP A 862 -0.30 47.36 -40.16
CA ASP A 862 -0.20 48.04 -41.45
C ASP A 862 -1.35 47.59 -42.36
N ALA A 863 -2.16 48.53 -42.83
CA ALA A 863 -3.28 48.26 -43.72
C ALA A 863 -2.86 47.68 -45.10
N GLY A 864 -1.60 47.85 -45.50
CA GLY A 864 -1.03 47.25 -46.72
C GLY A 864 -0.58 45.80 -46.57
N ALA A 865 -0.45 45.29 -45.34
CA ALA A 865 0.00 43.92 -45.05
C ALA A 865 -1.17 42.98 -44.72
N PRO A 866 -1.04 41.65 -44.88
CA PRO A 866 -2.02 40.70 -44.37
C PRO A 866 -2.25 40.86 -42.86
N PHE A 867 -3.48 40.56 -42.40
CA PHE A 867 -3.77 40.51 -40.97
C PHE A 867 -3.04 39.33 -40.31
N LEU A 868 -2.80 39.44 -39.02
CA LEU A 868 -2.09 38.45 -38.23
C LEU A 868 -2.78 38.23 -36.88
N ILE A 869 -2.59 37.03 -36.31
CA ILE A 869 -3.21 36.63 -35.05
C ILE A 869 -2.27 36.97 -33.89
N LYS A 870 -2.51 38.11 -33.24
CA LYS A 870 -1.82 38.55 -32.03
C LYS A 870 -2.20 37.63 -30.87
N GLU A 871 -1.20 37.06 -30.20
CA GLU A 871 -1.37 36.27 -28.98
C GLU A 871 -1.29 37.18 -27.74
N THR A 872 -2.24 37.10 -26.83
CA THR A 872 -2.27 37.86 -25.58
C THR A 872 -2.66 36.93 -24.44
N LYS A 873 -1.85 36.92 -23.37
CA LYS A 873 -2.13 36.10 -22.20
C LYS A 873 -3.17 36.79 -21.30
N VAL A 874 -4.19 36.04 -20.92
CA VAL A 874 -5.34 36.50 -20.14
C VAL A 874 -5.33 35.80 -18.79
N GLU A 875 -5.20 36.59 -17.73
CA GLU A 875 -5.20 36.15 -16.34
C GLU A 875 -6.12 37.07 -15.51
N GLY A 876 -6.73 36.54 -14.45
CA GLY A 876 -7.62 37.32 -13.60
C GLY A 876 -8.40 36.48 -12.59
N GLN A 877 -9.02 37.13 -11.61
CA GLN A 877 -9.72 36.49 -10.49
C GLN A 877 -11.20 36.18 -10.75
N SER A 878 -11.83 36.66 -11.84
CA SER A 878 -13.24 36.34 -12.12
C SER A 878 -13.41 34.87 -12.52
N ASP A 879 -14.49 34.22 -12.12
CA ASP A 879 -14.83 32.85 -12.54
C ASP A 879 -15.40 32.76 -13.96
N ALA A 880 -15.52 33.89 -14.66
CA ALA A 880 -16.00 33.98 -16.04
C ALA A 880 -14.84 34.28 -17.01
N LEU A 881 -14.56 33.34 -17.91
CA LEU A 881 -13.52 33.48 -18.93
C LEU A 881 -13.74 34.73 -19.80
N ALA A 882 -14.98 35.01 -20.21
CA ALA A 882 -15.30 36.17 -21.05
C ALA A 882 -15.00 37.51 -20.37
N GLU A 883 -15.23 37.63 -19.05
CA GLU A 883 -14.89 38.84 -18.28
C GLU A 883 -13.38 39.02 -18.13
N ARG A 884 -12.61 37.93 -18.02
CA ARG A 884 -11.14 38.00 -18.00
C ARG A 884 -10.63 38.53 -19.34
N VAL A 885 -11.13 37.98 -20.45
CA VAL A 885 -10.73 38.41 -21.79
C VAL A 885 -11.16 39.85 -22.05
N SER A 886 -12.41 40.22 -21.78
CA SER A 886 -12.91 41.57 -22.09
C SER A 886 -12.19 42.65 -21.28
N ARG A 887 -11.93 42.41 -19.98
CA ARG A 887 -11.13 43.32 -19.15
C ARG A 887 -9.68 43.43 -19.64
N ARG A 888 -9.06 42.33 -20.07
CA ARG A 888 -7.69 42.37 -20.62
C ARG A 888 -7.62 43.16 -21.92
N LEU A 889 -8.52 42.87 -22.87
CA LEU A 889 -8.53 43.56 -24.17
C LEU A 889 -8.97 45.02 -24.05
N GLY A 890 -9.86 45.36 -23.10
CA GLY A 890 -10.20 46.74 -22.78
C GLY A 890 -9.00 47.55 -22.28
N ASN A 891 -8.19 46.96 -21.38
CA ASN A 891 -6.96 47.58 -20.90
C ASN A 891 -5.88 47.71 -22.00
N ASP A 892 -5.78 46.74 -22.91
CA ASP A 892 -4.83 46.75 -24.03
C ASP A 892 -5.29 47.60 -25.23
N GLY A 893 -6.52 48.13 -25.21
CA GLY A 893 -7.13 48.88 -26.32
C GLY A 893 -7.61 48.02 -27.50
N ASP A 894 -7.59 46.70 -27.36
CA ASP A 894 -8.01 45.73 -28.38
C ASP A 894 -9.55 45.46 -28.37
N LEU A 895 -10.30 46.03 -27.43
CA LEU A 895 -11.77 46.03 -27.41
C LEU A 895 -12.31 47.29 -26.71
N SER A 896 -13.07 48.13 -27.42
CA SER A 896 -13.62 49.39 -26.90
C SER A 896 -15.12 49.30 -26.64
N THR A 897 -15.53 49.60 -25.40
CA THR A 897 -16.94 49.77 -24.98
C THR A 897 -17.39 51.23 -24.93
N ARG A 898 -16.44 52.17 -25.07
CA ARG A 898 -16.65 53.60 -25.30
C ARG A 898 -15.62 54.06 -26.31
N GLN A 899 -15.98 55.00 -27.16
CA GLN A 899 -15.10 55.58 -28.17
C GLN A 899 -15.37 57.08 -28.22
N ALA A 900 -14.34 57.91 -28.06
CA ALA A 900 -14.49 59.37 -28.11
C ALA A 900 -14.32 59.89 -29.55
N ALA A 901 -14.93 61.04 -29.86
CA ALA A 901 -14.82 61.70 -31.16
C ALA A 901 -13.36 61.86 -31.63
N ALA A 902 -12.43 62.19 -30.73
CA ALA A 902 -11.00 62.29 -31.01
C ALA A 902 -10.35 60.94 -31.40
N THR A 903 -10.76 59.83 -30.81
CA THR A 903 -10.29 58.49 -31.18
C THR A 903 -10.86 58.07 -32.54
N ILE A 904 -12.10 58.47 -32.86
CA ILE A 904 -12.71 58.28 -34.18
C ILE A 904 -11.95 59.10 -35.23
N ARG A 905 -11.71 60.39 -34.97
CA ARG A 905 -10.93 61.29 -35.83
C ARG A 905 -9.53 60.74 -36.10
N LEU A 906 -8.84 60.23 -35.08
CA LEU A 906 -7.53 59.59 -35.21
C LEU A 906 -7.57 58.30 -36.04
N ALA A 907 -8.58 57.44 -35.84
CA ALA A 907 -8.75 56.20 -36.61
C ALA A 907 -9.02 56.49 -38.09
N ILE A 908 -9.94 57.42 -38.38
CA ILE A 908 -10.26 57.90 -39.73
C ILE A 908 -9.01 58.55 -40.38
N GLY A 909 -8.22 59.31 -39.62
CA GLY A 909 -7.00 59.96 -40.10
C GLY A 909 -5.91 58.99 -40.63
N LYS A 910 -5.94 57.71 -40.21
CA LYS A 910 -5.06 56.66 -40.75
C LYS A 910 -5.44 56.22 -42.16
N ILE A 911 -6.60 56.64 -42.68
CA ILE A 911 -7.10 56.30 -44.02
C ILE A 911 -7.37 57.60 -44.79
N PRO A 912 -6.35 58.36 -45.26
CA PRO A 912 -6.57 59.67 -45.89
C PRO A 912 -7.56 59.68 -47.07
N GLN A 913 -7.68 58.54 -47.78
CA GLN A 913 -8.63 58.35 -48.88
C GLN A 913 -10.10 58.41 -48.46
N ILE A 914 -10.42 58.20 -47.18
CA ILE A 914 -11.80 58.29 -46.66
C ILE A 914 -12.36 59.72 -46.72
N TRP A 915 -11.47 60.72 -46.80
CA TRP A 915 -11.79 62.15 -46.88
C TRP A 915 -11.79 62.70 -48.31
N LYS A 916 -11.65 61.83 -49.33
CA LYS A 916 -11.54 62.22 -50.74
C LYS A 916 -12.70 63.11 -51.18
N ASP A 917 -13.92 62.76 -50.78
CA ASP A 917 -15.16 63.44 -51.17
C ASP A 917 -15.61 64.48 -50.11
N GLY A 918 -14.73 64.83 -49.16
CA GLY A 918 -14.96 65.83 -48.11
C GLY A 918 -15.77 65.33 -46.90
N HIS A 919 -16.38 64.16 -46.98
CA HIS A 919 -17.18 63.54 -45.92
C HIS A 919 -17.14 62.01 -45.99
N VAL A 920 -17.65 61.34 -44.95
CA VAL A 920 -17.89 59.89 -44.95
C VAL A 920 -19.24 59.57 -44.30
N SER A 921 -20.01 58.63 -44.88
CA SER A 921 -21.26 58.16 -44.26
C SER A 921 -20.98 57.29 -43.03
N LEU A 922 -21.83 57.37 -42.02
CA LEU A 922 -21.71 56.60 -40.80
C LEU A 922 -21.84 55.08 -41.07
N GLY A 923 -22.67 54.69 -42.03
CA GLY A 923 -22.78 53.29 -42.47
C GLY A 923 -21.48 52.78 -43.10
N THR A 924 -20.85 53.57 -43.98
CA THR A 924 -19.53 53.26 -44.55
C THR A 924 -18.47 53.15 -43.45
N LEU A 925 -18.45 54.08 -42.49
CA LEU A 925 -17.50 54.09 -41.39
C LEU A 925 -17.65 52.85 -40.50
N TRP A 926 -18.88 52.46 -40.15
CA TRP A 926 -19.15 51.22 -39.41
C TRP A 926 -18.72 49.96 -40.16
N GLY A 927 -18.92 49.96 -41.49
CA GLY A 927 -18.36 48.93 -42.38
C GLY A 927 -16.85 48.80 -42.23
N LEU A 928 -16.11 49.92 -42.19
CA LEU A 928 -14.66 49.88 -41.97
C LEU A 928 -14.28 49.31 -40.59
N TYR A 929 -14.96 49.78 -39.53
CA TYR A 929 -14.73 49.35 -38.16
C TYR A 929 -14.93 47.85 -37.94
N SER A 930 -15.96 47.27 -38.57
CA SER A 930 -16.31 45.85 -38.43
C SER A 930 -15.55 44.92 -39.40
N GLN A 931 -15.19 45.39 -40.60
CA GLN A 931 -14.55 44.56 -41.62
C GLN A 931 -13.02 44.45 -41.48
N TYR A 932 -12.32 45.51 -41.07
CA TYR A 932 -10.85 45.58 -41.18
C TYR A 932 -10.12 45.56 -39.83
N PRO A 933 -9.25 44.56 -39.56
CA PRO A 933 -8.48 44.46 -38.30
C PRO A 933 -7.42 45.54 -38.05
N TYR A 934 -7.28 46.54 -38.93
CA TYR A 934 -6.47 47.75 -38.69
C TYR A 934 -7.28 48.85 -37.96
N MET A 935 -8.62 48.74 -37.94
CA MET A 935 -9.50 49.64 -37.20
C MET A 935 -9.62 49.20 -35.73
N PRO A 936 -9.78 50.13 -34.77
CA PRO A 936 -10.05 49.77 -33.38
C PRO A 936 -11.31 48.91 -33.26
N ARG A 937 -11.26 47.79 -32.54
CA ARG A 937 -12.42 46.90 -32.39
C ARG A 937 -13.42 47.51 -31.40
N LEU A 938 -14.59 47.90 -31.90
CA LEU A 938 -15.70 48.34 -31.06
C LEU A 938 -16.58 47.15 -30.68
N ARG A 939 -17.23 47.21 -29.52
CA ARG A 939 -18.15 46.17 -29.05
C ARG A 939 -19.34 45.96 -30.00
N ASP A 940 -20.02 47.04 -30.36
CA ASP A 940 -21.20 47.06 -31.22
C ASP A 940 -21.40 48.49 -31.78
N ARG A 941 -22.36 48.67 -32.68
CA ARG A 941 -22.61 49.95 -33.37
C ARG A 941 -22.92 51.10 -32.42
N SER A 942 -23.56 50.84 -31.28
CA SER A 942 -23.94 51.89 -30.32
C SER A 942 -22.74 52.62 -29.71
N VAL A 943 -21.59 51.95 -29.65
CA VAL A 943 -20.31 52.55 -29.20
C VAL A 943 -19.81 53.61 -30.18
N LEU A 944 -20.01 53.40 -31.48
CA LEU A 944 -19.67 54.39 -32.52
C LEU A 944 -20.68 55.54 -32.51
N ASP A 945 -21.98 55.23 -32.47
CA ASP A 945 -23.06 56.21 -32.51
C ASP A 945 -22.99 57.18 -31.32
N ALA A 946 -22.73 56.68 -30.10
CA ALA A 946 -22.51 57.54 -28.94
C ALA A 946 -21.26 58.43 -29.11
N GLY A 947 -20.18 57.88 -29.67
CA GLY A 947 -18.91 58.57 -29.84
C GLY A 947 -18.89 59.67 -30.91
N ILE A 948 -19.79 59.62 -31.90
CA ILE A 948 -19.94 60.69 -32.91
C ILE A 948 -20.87 61.82 -32.44
N LEU A 949 -21.73 61.58 -31.45
CA LEU A 949 -22.68 62.56 -30.91
C LEU A 949 -22.09 63.35 -29.74
N ASP A 950 -21.18 62.74 -28.96
CA ASP A 950 -20.44 63.37 -27.87
C ASP A 950 -19.22 64.17 -28.41
N LEU A 951 -19.50 65.24 -29.15
CA LEU A 951 -18.50 66.11 -29.77
C LEU A 951 -17.98 67.19 -28.79
N PRO A 952 -16.65 67.40 -28.68
CA PRO A 952 -16.10 68.48 -27.86
C PRO A 952 -16.29 69.85 -28.52
N MET A 953 -16.30 70.92 -27.73
CA MET A 953 -16.37 72.31 -28.23
C MET A 953 -15.24 72.70 -29.21
N ILE A 954 -14.10 72.00 -29.16
CA ILE A 954 -12.94 72.15 -30.06
C ILE A 954 -12.95 71.13 -31.22
N TRP A 955 -14.14 70.84 -31.75
CA TRP A 955 -14.39 69.84 -32.80
C TRP A 955 -13.57 70.05 -34.08
N GLN A 956 -13.11 71.28 -34.36
CA GLN A 956 -12.32 71.63 -35.54
C GLN A 956 -10.98 70.86 -35.60
N THR A 957 -10.33 70.72 -34.45
CA THR A 957 -9.04 70.04 -34.32
C THR A 957 -9.25 68.56 -34.03
N ASP A 958 -10.11 68.27 -33.05
CA ASP A 958 -10.19 66.95 -32.42
C ASP A 958 -11.39 66.11 -32.90
N ALA A 959 -12.21 66.59 -33.83
CA ALA A 959 -13.36 65.83 -34.35
C ALA A 959 -13.71 66.16 -35.82
N PHE A 960 -15.00 66.35 -36.10
CA PHE A 960 -15.64 66.51 -37.40
C PHE A 960 -17.00 67.18 -37.18
N ALA A 961 -17.59 67.77 -38.22
CA ALA A 961 -18.99 68.20 -38.20
C ALA A 961 -19.91 67.05 -38.63
N LEU A 962 -21.22 67.17 -38.39
CA LEU A 962 -22.23 66.20 -38.83
C LEU A 962 -23.14 66.85 -39.89
N ALA A 963 -23.63 66.10 -40.88
CA ALA A 963 -24.63 66.58 -41.83
C ALA A 963 -25.64 65.50 -42.20
N ALA A 964 -26.90 65.89 -42.40
CA ALA A 964 -28.00 64.99 -42.76
C ALA A 964 -27.94 64.50 -44.23
N GLY A 965 -27.18 65.19 -45.09
CA GLY A 965 -26.95 64.80 -46.49
C GLY A 965 -26.05 65.77 -47.24
N TYR A 966 -25.80 65.50 -48.52
CA TYR A 966 -25.03 66.36 -49.42
C TYR A 966 -25.82 66.61 -50.71
N ASP A 967 -25.87 67.87 -51.14
CA ASP A 967 -26.51 68.35 -52.37
C ASP A 967 -25.43 68.50 -53.44
N GLU A 968 -25.30 67.50 -54.32
CA GLU A 968 -24.30 67.51 -55.41
C GLU A 968 -24.52 68.63 -56.43
N ALA A 969 -25.75 69.13 -56.60
CA ALA A 969 -26.06 70.16 -57.58
C ALA A 969 -25.68 71.57 -57.08
N ALA A 970 -25.72 71.78 -55.78
CA ALA A 970 -25.33 73.04 -55.13
C ALA A 970 -24.00 72.94 -54.34
N SER A 971 -23.30 71.80 -54.41
CA SER A 971 -22.03 71.50 -53.74
C SER A 971 -22.02 71.77 -52.22
N ARG A 972 -23.14 71.55 -51.51
CA ARG A 972 -23.35 71.95 -50.11
C ARG A 972 -23.90 70.82 -49.23
N TYR A 973 -23.58 70.86 -47.95
CA TYR A 973 -24.13 69.96 -46.94
C TYR A 973 -25.52 70.42 -46.46
N ILE A 974 -26.45 69.48 -46.34
CA ILE A 974 -27.81 69.68 -45.86
C ILE A 974 -27.84 69.37 -44.36
N GLY A 975 -28.34 70.31 -43.54
CA GLY A 975 -28.43 70.12 -42.09
C GLY A 975 -27.06 69.94 -41.43
N LEU A 976 -26.09 70.77 -41.81
CA LEU A 976 -24.74 70.78 -41.22
C LEU A 976 -24.82 71.26 -39.76
N TRP A 977 -24.50 70.37 -38.82
CA TRP A 977 -24.55 70.58 -37.37
C TRP A 977 -23.16 70.53 -36.73
N THR A 978 -22.97 71.39 -35.74
CA THR A 978 -21.77 71.54 -34.92
C THR A 978 -22.16 71.74 -33.44
N PRO A 979 -21.26 71.50 -32.48
CA PRO A 979 -21.54 71.68 -31.04
C PRO A 979 -21.90 73.11 -30.60
N GLY A 980 -21.72 74.10 -31.48
CA GLY A 980 -22.09 75.50 -31.22
C GLY A 980 -23.48 75.89 -31.70
N ASP A 981 -24.23 74.98 -32.32
CA ASP A 981 -25.60 75.23 -32.78
C ASP A 981 -26.62 75.04 -31.65
N ASN A 982 -27.69 75.83 -31.67
CA ASN A 982 -28.77 75.76 -30.67
C ASN A 982 -29.74 74.59 -30.88
N ASP A 983 -29.66 73.91 -32.03
CA ASP A 983 -30.48 72.74 -32.36
C ASP A 983 -29.84 71.44 -31.85
N GLY A 984 -30.68 70.46 -31.52
CA GLY A 984 -30.22 69.15 -31.04
C GLY A 984 -29.43 68.36 -32.10
N ALA A 985 -28.49 67.54 -31.63
CA ALA A 985 -27.63 66.73 -32.51
C ALA A 985 -28.47 65.80 -33.43
N PRO A 986 -28.04 65.61 -34.69
CA PRO A 986 -28.78 64.81 -35.67
C PRO A 986 -28.80 63.33 -35.29
N VAL A 987 -29.86 62.62 -35.69
CA VAL A 987 -30.02 61.19 -35.39
C VAL A 987 -28.97 60.35 -36.11
N ALA A 988 -28.24 59.52 -35.35
CA ALA A 988 -27.29 58.55 -35.89
C ALA A 988 -28.00 57.53 -36.80
N THR A 989 -27.89 57.76 -38.10
CA THR A 989 -28.42 56.91 -39.18
C THR A 989 -27.29 56.61 -40.17
N ASP A 990 -27.38 55.54 -40.96
CA ASP A 990 -26.30 55.19 -41.89
C ASP A 990 -26.02 56.27 -42.95
N SER A 991 -27.03 57.08 -43.27
CA SER A 991 -26.93 58.25 -44.15
C SER A 991 -26.30 59.50 -43.50
N LEU A 992 -26.10 59.51 -42.17
CA LEU A 992 -25.47 60.63 -41.48
C LEU A 992 -24.02 60.79 -41.96
N LEU A 993 -23.64 61.99 -42.38
CA LEU A 993 -22.32 62.29 -42.92
C LEU A 993 -21.44 62.92 -41.86
N LEU A 994 -20.25 62.36 -41.63
CA LEU A 994 -19.18 63.01 -40.88
C LEU A 994 -18.40 63.88 -41.87
N VAL A 995 -18.40 65.19 -41.67
CA VAL A 995 -17.85 66.19 -42.59
C VAL A 995 -16.49 66.68 -42.09
N ARG A 996 -15.54 66.84 -43.02
CA ARG A 996 -14.18 67.28 -42.70
C ARG A 996 -14.20 68.74 -42.19
N PRO A 997 -13.53 69.08 -41.08
CA PRO A 997 -13.65 70.40 -40.45
C PRO A 997 -13.42 71.60 -41.38
N ASP A 998 -12.38 71.57 -42.20
CA ASP A 998 -12.05 72.63 -43.17
C ASP A 998 -13.18 72.87 -44.20
N VAL A 999 -13.88 71.81 -44.62
CA VAL A 999 -14.99 71.90 -45.57
C VAL A 999 -16.26 72.40 -44.89
N ALA A 1000 -16.51 71.97 -43.65
CA ALA A 1000 -17.64 72.45 -42.85
C ALA A 1000 -17.51 73.94 -42.50
N GLU A 1001 -16.31 74.40 -42.12
CA GLU A 1001 -16.02 75.82 -41.89
C GLU A 1001 -16.16 76.66 -43.17
N MET A 1002 -15.68 76.16 -44.31
CA MET A 1002 -15.85 76.85 -45.60
C MET A 1002 -17.32 77.08 -45.96
N GLN A 1003 -18.22 76.13 -45.68
CA GLN A 1003 -19.65 76.35 -45.87
C GLN A 1003 -20.22 77.36 -44.85
N ARG A 1004 -19.88 77.24 -43.57
CA ARG A 1004 -20.37 78.17 -42.53
C ARG A 1004 -19.91 79.62 -42.72
N VAL A 1005 -18.77 79.84 -43.35
CA VAL A 1005 -18.29 81.19 -43.74
C VAL A 1005 -19.00 81.72 -44.99
N GLN A 1006 -19.57 80.85 -45.83
CA GLN A 1006 -20.33 81.22 -47.03
C GLN A 1006 -21.84 81.38 -46.77
N GLU A 1007 -22.36 80.85 -45.67
CA GLU A 1007 -23.75 81.05 -45.23
C GLU A 1007 -23.94 82.44 -44.62
N PRO A 1008 -24.75 83.35 -45.23
CA PRO A 1008 -25.05 84.63 -44.60
C PRO A 1008 -25.98 84.41 -43.40
N GLY A 1009 -25.55 84.85 -42.21
CA GLY A 1009 -26.35 84.79 -40.99
C GLY A 1009 -27.69 85.55 -41.13
N PRO A 1010 -28.72 85.18 -40.34
CA PRO A 1010 -30.06 85.75 -40.45
C PRO A 1010 -30.06 87.26 -40.19
N ALA A 1011 -30.52 88.03 -41.17
CA ALA A 1011 -30.71 89.48 -41.06
C ALA A 1011 -31.98 89.80 -40.23
N PRO A 1012 -31.99 90.91 -39.47
CA PRO A 1012 -33.09 91.24 -38.55
C PRO A 1012 -34.39 91.61 -39.27
N GLU A 1013 -35.52 91.25 -38.66
CA GLU A 1013 -36.87 91.55 -39.14
C GLU A 1013 -37.17 93.06 -39.14
N SER A 1014 -37.93 93.52 -40.15
CA SER A 1014 -38.65 94.81 -40.14
C SER A 1014 -39.79 94.76 -41.15
N GLY A 1015 -41.04 94.78 -40.66
CA GLY A 1015 -42.23 94.49 -41.47
C GLY A 1015 -42.94 95.69 -42.08
N THR A 1016 -44.05 95.41 -42.77
CA THR A 1016 -45.10 96.38 -43.10
C THR A 1016 -46.46 95.78 -42.73
N GLY A 1017 -47.29 96.54 -42.04
CA GLY A 1017 -48.66 96.14 -41.64
C GLY A 1017 -49.69 97.19 -42.06
N PRO A 1018 -50.91 97.15 -41.50
CA PRO A 1018 -51.78 98.34 -41.47
C PRO A 1018 -52.21 98.77 -40.04
N GLN A 1019 -52.36 100.09 -39.87
CA GLN A 1019 -52.93 100.84 -38.71
C GLN A 1019 -54.34 101.40 -39.07
N PRO A 1020 -55.01 102.36 -38.37
CA PRO A 1020 -54.78 103.09 -37.07
C PRO A 1020 -55.96 102.90 -36.06
N GLY A 1021 -56.18 103.62 -34.94
CA GLY A 1021 -55.45 104.66 -34.17
C GLY A 1021 -56.38 105.50 -33.24
N ASN A 1022 -55.80 106.43 -32.45
CA ASN A 1022 -56.41 107.42 -31.49
C ASN A 1022 -57.09 106.86 -30.21
N GLY A 1023 -56.88 107.35 -28.98
CA GLY A 1023 -56.07 108.45 -28.36
C GLY A 1023 -56.63 108.77 -26.94
N PRO A 1024 -56.08 109.66 -26.06
CA PRO A 1024 -54.94 110.59 -26.17
C PRO A 1024 -53.92 110.59 -24.97
N SER A 1025 -53.02 111.61 -24.94
CA SER A 1025 -51.81 111.80 -24.08
C SER A 1025 -52.06 112.73 -22.84
N PRO A 1026 -51.11 113.49 -22.16
CA PRO A 1026 -49.74 113.96 -22.51
C PRO A 1026 -48.61 114.16 -21.41
N GLN A 1027 -47.34 114.24 -21.86
CA GLN A 1027 -46.22 115.20 -21.50
C GLN A 1027 -45.73 115.43 -20.03
N SER A 1028 -44.50 115.90 -19.69
CA SER A 1028 -43.20 116.21 -20.40
C SER A 1028 -42.07 116.47 -19.35
N GLY A 1029 -40.77 116.35 -19.70
CA GLY A 1029 -39.65 116.86 -18.86
C GLY A 1029 -38.24 116.36 -19.24
N SER A 1030 -37.19 117.17 -19.06
CA SER A 1030 -35.83 116.96 -19.63
C SER A 1030 -34.66 117.29 -18.69
N GLY A 1031 -33.51 116.58 -18.80
CA GLY A 1031 -32.17 117.18 -18.63
C GLY A 1031 -31.15 116.54 -17.65
N SER A 1032 -29.96 116.20 -18.19
CA SER A 1032 -28.63 116.08 -17.54
C SER A 1032 -28.31 114.97 -16.50
N SER A 1033 -27.10 114.41 -16.63
CA SER A 1033 -26.49 113.35 -15.79
C SER A 1033 -25.98 113.83 -14.42
N PRO A 1034 -25.81 112.91 -13.44
CA PRO A 1034 -24.43 112.56 -13.05
C PRO A 1034 -24.19 111.11 -12.58
N VAL A 1035 -22.93 110.65 -12.79
CA VAL A 1035 -22.04 109.85 -11.89
C VAL A 1035 -22.52 108.50 -11.26
N GLN A 1036 -21.61 107.53 -11.27
CA GLN A 1036 -21.70 106.22 -10.58
C GLN A 1036 -21.97 106.30 -9.06
N PRO A 1037 -22.59 105.25 -8.51
CA PRO A 1037 -22.18 104.67 -7.24
C PRO A 1037 -21.53 103.30 -7.44
N LYS A 1038 -20.37 103.07 -6.81
CA LYS A 1038 -19.87 101.70 -6.57
C LYS A 1038 -20.75 101.03 -5.52
N LEU A 1039 -21.16 99.79 -5.77
CA LEU A 1039 -21.65 98.87 -4.74
C LEU A 1039 -20.49 97.94 -4.37
N ASP A 1040 -19.93 98.12 -3.17
CA ASP A 1040 -18.96 97.18 -2.62
C ASP A 1040 -19.67 95.88 -2.25
N ILE A 1041 -19.36 94.80 -2.96
CA ILE A 1041 -19.77 93.43 -2.61
C ILE A 1041 -18.61 92.78 -1.87
N ALA A 1042 -18.77 92.59 -0.56
CA ALA A 1042 -17.82 91.81 0.23
C ALA A 1042 -18.01 90.31 -0.07
N TRP A 1043 -17.01 89.68 -0.69
CA TRP A 1043 -17.03 88.24 -0.96
C TRP A 1043 -16.63 87.42 0.28
N PRO A 1044 -17.26 86.26 0.54
CA PRO A 1044 -16.87 85.38 1.63
C PRO A 1044 -15.48 84.77 1.38
N THR A 1045 -14.55 84.98 2.32
CA THR A 1045 -13.13 84.62 2.17
C THR A 1045 -12.75 83.24 2.72
N ARG A 1046 -13.68 82.50 3.33
CA ARG A 1046 -13.44 81.18 3.91
C ARG A 1046 -14.65 80.26 3.77
N PHE A 1047 -14.41 79.08 3.22
CA PHE A 1047 -15.34 77.94 3.26
C PHE A 1047 -15.00 77.01 4.44
N TYR A 1048 -16.02 76.41 5.06
CA TYR A 1048 -15.89 75.31 6.01
C TYR A 1048 -17.11 74.40 5.91
N GLY A 1049 -16.90 73.09 6.07
CA GLY A 1049 -17.98 72.11 6.00
C GLY A 1049 -17.51 70.75 6.49
N VAL A 1050 -18.43 69.98 7.08
CA VAL A 1050 -18.21 68.61 7.55
C VAL A 1050 -19.30 67.74 6.91
N LYS A 1051 -18.93 66.55 6.43
CA LYS A 1051 -19.86 65.57 5.86
C LYS A 1051 -19.49 64.18 6.33
N THR A 1052 -20.38 63.56 7.11
CA THR A 1052 -20.30 62.14 7.46
C THR A 1052 -20.54 61.30 6.20
N LEU A 1053 -19.69 60.31 5.95
CA LEU A 1053 -19.77 59.42 4.79
C LEU A 1053 -20.34 58.05 5.21
N ASN A 1054 -21.08 57.40 4.31
CA ASN A 1054 -21.62 56.06 4.56
C ASN A 1054 -20.52 54.99 4.49
N SER A 1055 -20.43 54.11 5.50
CA SER A 1055 -19.40 53.06 5.65
C SER A 1055 -19.25 52.16 4.42
N ASP A 1056 -20.35 51.85 3.75
CA ASP A 1056 -20.39 50.86 2.68
C ASP A 1056 -20.09 51.49 1.31
N LYS A 1057 -20.01 52.83 1.25
CA LYS A 1057 -19.83 53.62 0.02
C LYS A 1057 -18.79 54.73 0.14
N ILE A 1058 -17.93 54.71 1.18
CA ILE A 1058 -16.92 55.74 1.47
C ILE A 1058 -16.16 56.18 0.22
N ALA A 1059 -15.65 55.24 -0.58
CA ALA A 1059 -14.86 55.56 -1.78
C ALA A 1059 -15.66 56.34 -2.84
N GLN A 1060 -16.95 56.03 -3.03
CA GLN A 1060 -17.81 56.72 -3.99
C GLN A 1060 -18.26 58.09 -3.45
N GLU A 1061 -18.63 58.17 -2.18
CA GLU A 1061 -19.06 59.45 -1.59
C GLU A 1061 -17.90 60.43 -1.39
N PHE A 1062 -16.70 59.94 -1.03
CA PHE A 1062 -15.49 60.76 -0.96
C PHE A 1062 -15.05 61.23 -2.35
N LYS A 1063 -15.17 60.38 -3.39
CA LYS A 1063 -14.95 60.81 -4.77
C LYS A 1063 -15.92 61.94 -5.16
N ASN A 1064 -17.21 61.81 -4.86
CA ASN A 1064 -18.17 62.88 -5.13
C ASN A 1064 -17.84 64.19 -4.38
N VAL A 1065 -17.32 64.12 -3.15
CA VAL A 1065 -16.83 65.32 -2.42
C VAL A 1065 -15.56 65.90 -3.08
N ALA A 1066 -14.67 65.04 -3.58
CA ALA A 1066 -13.47 65.47 -4.28
C ALA A 1066 -13.79 66.17 -5.61
N ASP A 1067 -14.68 65.58 -6.41
CA ASP A 1067 -15.03 66.04 -7.76
C ASP A 1067 -15.96 67.27 -7.73
N GLU A 1068 -16.97 67.32 -6.83
CA GLU A 1068 -17.98 68.39 -6.79
C GLU A 1068 -17.64 69.56 -5.84
N VAL A 1069 -16.76 69.36 -4.84
CA VAL A 1069 -16.45 70.39 -3.83
C VAL A 1069 -14.97 70.75 -3.81
N LEU A 1070 -14.07 69.76 -3.68
CA LEU A 1070 -12.63 70.06 -3.60
C LEU A 1070 -12.05 70.53 -4.93
N ALA A 1071 -12.56 70.05 -6.07
CA ALA A 1071 -12.14 70.53 -7.39
C ALA A 1071 -12.45 72.03 -7.58
N CYS A 1072 -13.67 72.46 -7.25
CA CYS A 1072 -14.09 73.86 -7.31
C CYS A 1072 -13.33 74.78 -6.34
N LEU A 1073 -12.90 74.28 -5.18
CA LEU A 1073 -12.08 75.04 -4.23
C LEU A 1073 -10.60 75.09 -4.61
N ARG A 1074 -10.13 74.16 -5.46
CA ARG A 1074 -8.73 74.09 -5.95
C ARG A 1074 -8.48 74.89 -7.24
N SER A 1075 -9.51 75.33 -7.95
CA SER A 1075 -9.38 76.05 -9.22
C SER A 1075 -9.01 77.53 -9.10
N GLY A 1076 -8.83 78.07 -7.89
CA GLY A 1076 -8.43 79.46 -7.64
C GLY A 1076 -6.98 79.58 -7.16
N GLU A 1077 -6.12 80.26 -7.93
CA GLU A 1077 -4.65 80.29 -7.79
C GLU A 1077 -4.09 80.74 -6.42
N ASN A 1078 -4.88 81.42 -5.59
CA ASN A 1078 -4.49 81.88 -4.24
C ASN A 1078 -5.21 81.14 -3.09
N THR A 1079 -5.83 79.99 -3.34
CA THR A 1079 -6.64 79.27 -2.33
C THR A 1079 -5.86 78.17 -1.64
N SER A 1080 -5.57 78.32 -0.34
CA SER A 1080 -4.98 77.25 0.47
C SER A 1080 -6.06 76.30 0.99
N VAL A 1081 -6.09 75.07 0.47
CA VAL A 1081 -7.09 74.04 0.81
C VAL A 1081 -6.47 72.96 1.71
N THR A 1082 -6.78 73.00 3.01
CA THR A 1082 -6.43 71.94 3.96
C THR A 1082 -7.59 70.95 4.10
N VAL A 1083 -7.35 69.68 3.78
CA VAL A 1083 -8.30 68.58 3.99
C VAL A 1083 -7.84 67.79 5.21
N ARG A 1084 -8.74 67.56 6.17
CA ARG A 1084 -8.54 66.65 7.30
C ARG A 1084 -9.56 65.53 7.21
N ILE A 1085 -9.13 64.30 7.49
CA ILE A 1085 -9.99 63.11 7.53
C ILE A 1085 -9.98 62.62 8.95
N GLU A 1086 -11.15 62.57 9.57
CA GLU A 1086 -11.39 62.00 10.89
C GLU A 1086 -12.02 60.62 10.70
N ILE A 1087 -11.52 59.62 11.42
CA ILE A 1087 -11.98 58.23 11.33
C ILE A 1087 -12.33 57.77 12.73
N GLU A 1088 -13.62 57.73 13.03
CA GLU A 1088 -14.17 57.23 14.28
C GLU A 1088 -14.78 55.84 14.04
N ALA A 1089 -14.52 54.90 14.94
CA ALA A 1089 -15.13 53.58 14.93
C ALA A 1089 -15.39 53.14 16.37
N THR A 1090 -16.63 52.77 16.67
CA THR A 1090 -17.06 52.26 17.97
C THR A 1090 -17.56 50.82 17.82
N ASP A 1091 -17.09 49.93 18.69
CA ASP A 1091 -17.50 48.54 18.77
C ASP A 1091 -17.95 48.26 20.21
N SER A 1092 -19.21 47.85 20.39
CA SER A 1092 -19.82 47.66 21.69
C SER A 1092 -19.27 46.47 22.48
N GLU A 1093 -18.54 45.56 21.82
CA GLU A 1093 -17.86 44.42 22.46
C GLU A 1093 -16.35 44.63 22.63
N GLY A 1094 -15.82 45.77 22.14
CA GLY A 1094 -14.41 46.13 22.20
C GLY A 1094 -13.56 45.54 21.07
N PHE A 1095 -12.50 46.26 20.68
CA PHE A 1095 -11.62 45.84 19.59
C PHE A 1095 -10.62 44.76 20.03
N ASN A 1096 -10.62 43.60 19.36
CA ASN A 1096 -9.66 42.54 19.68
C ASN A 1096 -8.21 42.92 19.38
N GLU A 1097 -7.28 42.36 20.16
CA GLU A 1097 -5.85 42.71 20.16
C GLU A 1097 -5.19 42.58 18.77
N SER A 1098 -5.60 41.59 17.96
CA SER A 1098 -5.08 41.44 16.60
C SER A 1098 -5.51 42.59 15.68
N ARG A 1099 -6.77 43.06 15.79
CA ARG A 1099 -7.24 44.23 15.03
C ARG A 1099 -6.55 45.50 15.51
N VAL A 1100 -6.45 45.71 16.82
CA VAL A 1100 -5.76 46.87 17.41
C VAL A 1100 -4.31 46.97 16.89
N ARG A 1101 -3.56 45.86 16.91
CA ARG A 1101 -2.19 45.80 16.40
C ARG A 1101 -2.11 46.15 14.90
N THR A 1102 -2.90 45.48 14.06
CA THR A 1102 -2.87 45.69 12.60
C THR A 1102 -3.29 47.11 12.20
N VAL A 1103 -4.32 47.69 12.84
CA VAL A 1103 -4.75 49.07 12.55
C VAL A 1103 -3.69 50.08 13.01
N SER A 1104 -3.09 49.90 14.19
CA SER A 1104 -2.05 50.79 14.70
C SER A 1104 -0.77 50.77 13.83
N GLU A 1105 -0.36 49.60 13.35
CA GLU A 1105 0.80 49.44 12.46
C GLU A 1105 0.55 50.07 11.08
N ASN A 1106 -0.66 49.91 10.55
CA ASN A 1106 -1.07 50.56 9.29
C ASN A 1106 -1.17 52.08 9.44
N ALA A 1107 -1.75 52.61 10.51
CA ALA A 1107 -1.84 54.05 10.76
C ALA A 1107 -0.45 54.69 10.89
N ARG A 1108 0.51 54.01 11.54
CA ARG A 1108 1.90 54.43 11.63
C ARG A 1108 2.61 54.42 10.27
N THR A 1109 2.39 53.37 9.46
CA THR A 1109 2.94 53.25 8.10
C THR A 1109 2.39 54.34 7.16
N LEU A 1110 1.11 54.67 7.30
CA LEU A 1110 0.42 55.71 6.54
C LEU A 1110 0.62 57.13 7.10
N LYS A 1111 1.38 57.28 8.19
CA LYS A 1111 1.75 58.55 8.84
C LYS A 1111 0.55 59.43 9.23
N PHE A 1112 -0.40 58.85 9.95
CA PHE A 1112 -1.47 59.62 10.60
C PHE A 1112 -0.88 60.64 11.58
N ASP A 1113 -1.37 61.89 11.54
CA ASP A 1113 -0.91 62.98 12.42
C ASP A 1113 -1.18 62.67 13.91
N GLN A 1114 -2.29 61.98 14.21
CA GLN A 1114 -2.66 61.48 15.52
C GLN A 1114 -3.54 60.22 15.34
N SER A 1115 -3.26 59.16 16.09
CA SER A 1115 -4.04 57.90 16.05
C SER A 1115 -3.81 57.07 17.30
N GLY A 1116 -4.88 56.50 17.87
CA GLY A 1116 -4.82 55.58 19.01
C GLY A 1116 -6.18 54.88 19.21
N PHE A 1117 -6.21 53.87 20.08
CA PHE A 1117 -7.44 53.30 20.61
C PHE A 1117 -7.59 53.78 22.05
N GLU A 1118 -8.80 54.16 22.44
CA GLU A 1118 -9.12 54.57 23.80
C GLU A 1118 -9.82 53.42 24.53
N GLU A 1119 -9.47 53.18 25.80
CA GLU A 1119 -10.20 52.29 26.69
C GLU A 1119 -11.43 53.04 27.23
N SER A 1120 -12.58 52.34 27.30
CA SER A 1120 -13.89 52.88 27.72
C SER A 1120 -14.01 53.11 29.23
#